data_AF-A0A9D4URQ2-F1
#
_entry.id   AF-A0A9D4URQ2-F1
#
_cell.length_a   1.000
_cell.length_b   1.000
_cell.length_c   1.000
_cell.angle_alpha   90.00
_cell.angle_beta   90.00
_cell.angle_gamma   90.00
#
_symmetry.space_group_name_H-M   'P 1'
#
loop_
_entity.id
_entity.type
_entity.pdbx_description
1 polymer ?
#
loop_
_entity_poly.entity_id
_entity_poly.type
_entity_poly.pdbx_seq_one_letter_code
_entity_poly.pdbx_strand_id
1 'polypeptide(L)'
;MGKNSSKLQTSFSSRQTFNYPIRHMIITIIGLFFVFSMPLHEAQSIHPSQSFSFASFADHTNITFVQQDSWYGGELAVPGSNGTILLNPDPSTTISLVEANIGKMVYKDPIRFKFPKYGMVSFSTSFTFKITTTGDYPNGGSGMVFFISDYKKAPMGSYGRYFGMVSPTALNAQRFFAVEFDTRNSTNLGDVSDSHIGIDINSLESLNSSDTSPNSKNPSYYPQLFLYNNYTFTAWVDYNSSTNLIEVWMTNSSTSQRPSTTILSHKYDLSNVFNDTMFVGFSATNNVSEDGMEGHALFSWNFTIHYPIDDEHAKGTGSVLKLALIGVGVGIVAILVCCACFLIWKRNKKSKLGRNKTVRPHSGSVVISMDHSTTSVALYTLKQLKKATSNFSNDNQIGEGGYSFVYKGVLEDGTMIAVKRLKGNLKKDRREAEFLSELKVISNTRHRNLLQLQGWCCENEEALLVYNYMSKGSLDRYLYGSERGTLARDTRLRILEGVASALQYLHSGLGDCVLHRDVKAANVLLTDDFQSMLCDFGLARLISHSQADAITMTAAGTTGYIAPEVVFSGKFSDKADVYGFGVLALEVASGRPAIDRYQLNLDEVRLVEWVWNLHLSNKLIEALDSCMRLDISTAQEEQWKGVLHLALMCCNPSAESRPNMRQVCQTLDGDNVLLRQPLPRSKAWAPPPPNEMWPSASESSNSACLAPSQ
;
A
#
# COMPACT_ATOMS: atom_id res chain seq x y z
N MET A 1 -37.66 22.97 -101.69
CA MET A 1 -36.20 22.78 -101.52
C MET A 1 -36.01 21.95 -100.26
N GLY A 2 -35.44 20.75 -100.16
CA GLY A 2 -34.79 19.79 -101.05
C GLY A 2 -34.10 18.76 -100.12
N LYS A 3 -34.14 17.47 -100.48
CA LYS A 3 -33.29 16.33 -100.06
C LYS A 3 -33.40 15.71 -98.65
N ASN A 4 -33.94 14.48 -98.64
CA ASN A 4 -33.32 13.18 -98.30
C ASN A 4 -32.39 12.96 -97.08
N SER A 5 -32.78 11.90 -96.34
CA SER A 5 -32.04 10.69 -95.91
C SER A 5 -31.34 10.60 -94.54
N SER A 6 -31.93 9.69 -93.74
CA SER A 6 -31.33 8.49 -93.12
C SER A 6 -30.83 8.51 -91.66
N LYS A 7 -31.40 7.51 -90.94
CA LYS A 7 -30.82 6.61 -89.91
C LYS A 7 -30.80 7.00 -88.42
N LEU A 8 -31.51 6.14 -87.65
CA LEU A 8 -31.13 5.48 -86.38
C LEU A 8 -31.06 6.40 -85.13
N GLN A 9 -31.52 6.09 -83.92
CA GLN A 9 -32.05 4.88 -83.27
C GLN A 9 -32.53 5.29 -81.84
N THR A 10 -33.46 4.52 -81.25
CA THR A 10 -33.63 4.22 -79.78
C THR A 10 -33.91 5.37 -78.79
N SER A 11 -35.08 5.47 -78.13
CA SER A 11 -35.78 4.62 -77.11
C SER A 11 -35.36 4.86 -75.64
N PHE A 12 -36.33 4.63 -74.75
CA PHE A 12 -36.39 4.74 -73.27
C PHE A 12 -37.04 6.02 -72.72
N SER A 13 -38.33 6.08 -72.36
CA SER A 13 -39.20 5.25 -71.48
C SER A 13 -38.87 5.34 -69.99
N SER A 14 -39.80 6.03 -69.30
CA SER A 14 -40.37 5.81 -67.95
C SER A 14 -39.45 5.54 -66.75
N ARG A 15 -39.52 6.45 -65.76
CA ARG A 15 -39.30 6.19 -64.32
C ARG A 15 -39.91 7.32 -63.48
N GLN A 16 -41.24 7.32 -63.37
CA GLN A 16 -41.91 7.84 -62.17
C GLN A 16 -42.23 6.64 -61.27
N THR A 17 -42.36 6.88 -59.96
CA THR A 17 -42.53 5.93 -58.84
C THR A 17 -41.25 5.25 -58.33
N PHE A 18 -40.39 5.96 -57.57
CA PHE A 18 -39.44 5.28 -56.65
C PHE A 18 -38.85 6.17 -55.52
N ASN A 19 -39.56 7.16 -54.97
CA ASN A 19 -38.98 8.04 -53.93
C ASN A 19 -39.82 8.27 -52.65
N TYR A 20 -40.97 7.62 -52.51
CA TYR A 20 -41.81 7.77 -51.30
C TYR A 20 -41.34 7.00 -50.04
N PRO A 21 -40.76 5.79 -50.10
CA PRO A 21 -40.48 5.02 -48.88
C PRO A 21 -39.20 5.45 -48.14
N ILE A 22 -38.24 6.10 -48.82
CA ILE A 22 -36.95 6.46 -48.22
C ILE A 22 -37.07 7.69 -47.32
N ARG A 23 -37.90 8.67 -47.70
CA ARG A 23 -38.15 9.88 -46.88
C ARG A 23 -38.84 9.55 -45.56
N HIS A 24 -39.82 8.66 -45.56
CA HIS A 24 -40.47 8.22 -44.33
C HIS A 24 -39.53 7.43 -43.42
N MET A 25 -38.64 6.61 -43.99
CA MET A 25 -37.67 5.85 -43.19
C MET A 25 -36.67 6.75 -42.44
N ILE A 26 -36.21 7.82 -43.09
CA ILE A 26 -35.27 8.78 -42.48
C ILE A 26 -35.97 9.59 -41.37
N ILE A 27 -37.21 10.03 -41.59
CA ILE A 27 -37.99 10.77 -40.57
C ILE A 27 -38.26 9.91 -39.33
N THR A 28 -38.55 8.61 -39.50
CA THR A 28 -38.75 7.67 -38.39
C THR A 28 -37.45 7.43 -37.61
N ILE A 29 -36.29 7.37 -38.28
CA ILE A 29 -34.99 7.20 -37.63
C ILE A 29 -34.59 8.45 -36.84
N ILE A 30 -34.85 9.66 -37.37
CA ILE A 30 -34.59 10.92 -36.66
C ILE A 30 -35.53 11.07 -35.44
N GLY A 31 -36.80 10.67 -35.58
CA GLY A 31 -37.76 10.66 -34.47
C GLY A 31 -37.38 9.71 -33.33
N LEU A 32 -36.88 8.51 -33.67
CA LEU A 32 -36.35 7.57 -32.67
C LEU A 32 -35.09 8.11 -31.98
N PHE A 33 -34.22 8.83 -32.68
CA PHE A 33 -33.04 9.45 -32.08
C PHE A 33 -33.39 10.55 -31.07
N PHE A 34 -34.45 11.33 -31.31
CA PHE A 34 -34.93 12.38 -30.40
C PHE A 34 -35.66 11.84 -29.16
N VAL A 35 -36.39 10.72 -29.29
CA VAL A 35 -37.07 10.08 -28.14
C VAL A 35 -36.06 9.41 -27.18
N PHE A 36 -34.90 9.00 -27.67
CA PHE A 36 -33.81 8.43 -26.85
C PHE A 36 -32.76 9.46 -26.38
N SER A 37 -32.90 10.75 -26.72
CA SER A 37 -31.97 11.81 -26.33
C SER A 37 -32.60 12.88 -25.42
N MET A 38 -33.80 12.66 -24.91
CA MET A 38 -34.25 13.42 -23.73
C MET A 38 -33.37 13.02 -22.52
N PRO A 39 -32.82 13.99 -21.78
CA PRO A 39 -32.01 13.68 -20.63
C PRO A 39 -32.91 12.97 -19.62
N LEU A 40 -32.63 11.69 -19.35
CA LEU A 40 -33.09 11.07 -18.12
C LEU A 40 -32.48 11.92 -17.01
N HIS A 41 -33.33 12.73 -16.37
CA HIS A 41 -32.98 13.39 -15.14
C HIS A 41 -32.54 12.29 -14.17
N GLU A 42 -31.27 12.27 -13.82
CA GLU A 42 -30.71 11.29 -12.90
C GLU A 42 -31.53 11.31 -11.61
N ALA A 43 -32.24 10.23 -11.33
CA ALA A 43 -32.55 9.88 -9.95
C ALA A 43 -31.23 9.44 -9.30
N GLN A 44 -30.40 10.41 -8.91
CA GLN A 44 -29.29 10.20 -8.00
C GLN A 44 -29.87 9.78 -6.64
N SER A 45 -29.81 8.50 -6.32
CA SER A 45 -29.67 8.07 -4.92
C SER A 45 -28.23 7.62 -4.69
N ILE A 46 -27.28 8.50 -5.02
CA ILE A 46 -25.93 8.43 -4.48
C ILE A 46 -26.05 9.11 -3.12
N HIS A 47 -26.10 8.36 -2.02
CA HIS A 47 -25.81 8.99 -0.74
C HIS A 47 -24.39 9.55 -0.86
N PRO A 48 -24.17 10.88 -0.78
CA PRO A 48 -22.83 11.41 -0.83
C PRO A 48 -22.04 10.75 0.31
N SER A 49 -20.91 10.12 -0.02
CA SER A 49 -19.99 9.61 0.99
C SER A 49 -19.57 10.80 1.87
N GLN A 50 -20.04 10.85 3.11
CA GLN A 50 -19.68 11.89 4.07
C GLN A 50 -18.31 11.57 4.69
N SER A 51 -17.31 11.49 3.82
CA SER A 51 -15.92 11.26 4.18
C SER A 51 -15.11 12.51 3.88
N PHE A 52 -14.17 12.84 4.75
CA PHE A 52 -13.22 13.93 4.53
C PHE A 52 -11.83 13.52 4.99
N SER A 53 -10.83 14.21 4.44
CA SER A 53 -9.42 13.96 4.74
C SER A 53 -8.66 15.27 4.72
N PHE A 54 -7.95 15.53 5.81
CA PHE A 54 -6.99 16.60 5.99
C PHE A 54 -5.62 15.96 6.21
N ALA A 55 -4.86 15.79 5.13
CA ALA A 55 -3.46 15.34 5.22
C ALA A 55 -2.57 16.40 5.91
N SER A 56 -2.97 17.66 5.78
CA SER A 56 -2.61 18.79 6.63
C SER A 56 -3.79 19.78 6.64
N PHE A 57 -3.76 20.76 7.52
CA PHE A 57 -4.73 21.85 7.64
C PHE A 57 -4.28 23.12 6.89
N ALA A 58 -3.45 22.98 5.85
CA ALA A 58 -3.10 24.09 4.97
C ALA A 58 -4.35 24.70 4.31
N ASP A 59 -5.30 23.85 3.91
CA ASP A 59 -6.67 24.24 3.60
C ASP A 59 -7.60 23.79 4.74
N HIS A 60 -8.10 24.76 5.51
CA HIS A 60 -9.00 24.55 6.64
C HIS A 60 -10.37 25.19 6.41
N THR A 61 -10.77 25.42 5.14
CA THR A 61 -12.05 26.06 4.79
C THR A 61 -13.29 25.29 5.25
N ASN A 62 -13.15 23.97 5.45
CA ASN A 62 -14.19 23.09 5.97
C ASN A 62 -14.09 22.82 7.48
N ILE A 63 -13.27 23.59 8.19
CA ILE A 63 -13.19 23.59 9.65
C ILE A 63 -13.86 24.85 10.19
N THR A 64 -14.66 24.69 11.24
CA THR A 64 -15.19 25.79 12.03
C THR A 64 -14.49 25.81 13.39
N PHE A 65 -13.68 26.83 13.63
CA PHE A 65 -13.22 27.15 14.98
C PHE A 65 -14.40 27.70 15.76
N VAL A 66 -14.72 27.05 16.87
CA VAL A 66 -15.91 27.39 17.66
C VAL A 66 -15.65 28.72 18.37
N GLN A 67 -16.38 29.75 17.94
CA GLN A 67 -16.21 31.11 18.45
C GLN A 67 -16.69 31.26 19.90
N GLN A 68 -16.06 32.21 20.60
CA GLN A 68 -16.29 32.57 21.98
C GLN A 68 -17.66 33.24 22.14
N ASP A 69 -18.57 32.60 22.88
CA ASP A 69 -19.63 33.35 23.57
C ASP A 69 -18.97 34.18 24.70
N SER A 70 -19.65 35.22 25.20
CA SER A 70 -19.05 36.20 26.14
C SER A 70 -18.45 35.65 27.43
N TRP A 71 -18.72 34.37 27.76
CA TRP A 71 -18.21 33.68 28.94
C TRP A 71 -16.98 32.80 28.66
N TYR A 72 -16.65 32.53 27.39
CA TYR A 72 -15.48 31.73 27.03
C TYR A 72 -14.20 32.43 27.53
N GLY A 73 -13.37 31.71 28.29
CA GLY A 73 -12.02 32.13 28.62
C GLY A 73 -11.01 31.60 27.58
N GLY A 74 -9.95 32.36 27.31
CA GLY A 74 -8.81 31.87 26.54
C GLY A 74 -8.69 32.31 25.08
N GLU A 75 -7.75 31.69 24.36
CA GLU A 75 -7.50 31.92 22.92
C GLU A 75 -8.33 30.94 22.07
N LEU A 76 -8.73 31.37 20.87
CA LEU A 76 -9.41 30.49 19.93
C LEU A 76 -8.45 29.40 19.40
N ALA A 77 -9.03 28.28 18.99
CA ALA A 77 -8.32 27.38 18.10
C ALA A 77 -7.96 28.12 16.80
N VAL A 78 -6.71 28.02 16.36
CA VAL A 78 -6.17 28.77 15.22
C VAL A 78 -5.33 27.88 14.30
N PRO A 79 -5.23 28.23 13.00
CA PRO A 79 -4.23 27.62 12.13
C PRO A 79 -2.82 27.95 12.63
N GLY A 80 -1.99 26.92 12.81
CA GLY A 80 -0.58 27.02 13.14
C GLY A 80 0.33 27.04 11.90
N SER A 81 1.64 26.99 12.12
CA SER A 81 2.62 26.86 11.03
C SER A 81 2.56 25.48 10.37
N ASN A 82 3.02 25.38 9.12
CA ASN A 82 3.12 24.13 8.37
C ASN A 82 1.79 23.34 8.20
N GLY A 83 0.65 24.04 8.20
CA GLY A 83 -0.66 23.39 8.03
C GLY A 83 -1.09 22.58 9.25
N THR A 84 -0.83 23.08 10.45
CA THR A 84 -1.35 22.51 11.72
C THR A 84 -2.55 23.30 12.21
N ILE A 85 -3.36 22.72 13.10
CA ILE A 85 -4.29 23.48 13.95
C ILE A 85 -3.78 23.43 15.37
N LEU A 86 -3.68 24.59 16.02
CA LEU A 86 -3.47 24.69 17.44
C LEU A 86 -4.84 24.83 18.10
N LEU A 87 -5.25 23.84 18.88
CA LEU A 87 -6.43 23.96 19.75
C LEU A 87 -6.08 24.90 20.91
N ASN A 88 -4.98 24.61 21.61
CA ASN A 88 -4.37 25.49 22.60
C ASN A 88 -2.91 25.78 22.17
N PRO A 89 -2.40 27.01 22.36
CA PRO A 89 -1.04 27.38 21.97
C PRO A 89 0.01 26.61 22.79
N ASP A 90 1.22 26.48 22.24
CA ASP A 90 2.32 25.80 22.92
C ASP A 90 2.79 26.62 24.14
N PRO A 91 2.66 26.09 25.37
CA PRO A 91 2.95 26.83 26.58
C PRO A 91 4.45 27.14 26.75
N SER A 92 5.35 26.43 26.06
CA SER A 92 6.79 26.67 26.10
C SER A 92 7.25 27.88 25.29
N THR A 93 6.40 28.38 24.38
CA THR A 93 6.75 29.48 23.46
C THR A 93 5.84 30.70 23.58
N THR A 94 4.79 30.61 24.40
CA THR A 94 3.75 31.65 24.51
C THR A 94 3.99 32.53 25.74
N ILE A 95 4.01 33.86 25.55
CA ILE A 95 4.37 34.84 26.59
C ILE A 95 3.18 35.18 27.52
N SER A 96 1.95 34.96 27.06
CA SER A 96 0.72 35.22 27.81
C SER A 96 -0.15 33.97 27.81
N LEU A 97 -0.05 33.17 28.86
CA LEU A 97 -0.88 31.98 28.99
C LEU A 97 -2.23 32.36 29.61
N VAL A 98 -3.32 31.91 28.99
CA VAL A 98 -4.66 32.20 29.49
C VAL A 98 -5.19 30.99 30.25
N GLU A 99 -5.48 31.20 31.53
CA GLU A 99 -6.16 30.24 32.39
C GLU A 99 -7.55 29.89 31.84
N ALA A 100 -8.04 28.68 32.14
CA ALA A 100 -9.39 28.24 31.75
C ALA A 100 -9.67 28.27 30.23
N ASN A 101 -8.63 28.11 29.39
CA ASN A 101 -8.76 28.13 27.94
C ASN A 101 -9.52 26.91 27.40
N ILE A 102 -10.33 27.11 26.34
CA ILE A 102 -11.03 26.05 25.61
C ILE A 102 -10.76 26.21 24.10
N GLY A 103 -9.83 25.41 23.59
CA GLY A 103 -9.57 25.24 22.17
C GLY A 103 -10.51 24.23 21.55
N LYS A 104 -11.49 24.67 20.75
CA LYS A 104 -12.50 23.78 20.15
C LYS A 104 -12.67 24.01 18.66
N MET A 105 -12.67 22.92 17.88
CA MET A 105 -12.95 22.95 16.45
C MET A 105 -13.91 21.83 16.04
N VAL A 106 -14.71 22.08 14.99
CA VAL A 106 -15.61 21.09 14.39
C VAL A 106 -15.46 21.07 12.87
N TYR A 107 -15.72 19.90 12.28
CA TYR A 107 -16.00 19.86 10.85
C TYR A 107 -17.27 20.69 10.55
N LYS A 108 -17.21 21.51 9.51
CA LYS A 108 -18.19 22.57 9.23
C LYS A 108 -19.62 22.05 9.12
N ASP A 109 -19.81 20.92 8.45
CA ASP A 109 -21.12 20.33 8.19
C ASP A 109 -21.38 19.15 9.14
N PRO A 110 -22.57 19.05 9.75
CA PRO A 110 -22.89 17.91 10.62
C PRO A 110 -22.96 16.61 9.79
N ILE A 111 -22.41 15.54 10.35
CA ILE A 111 -22.36 14.21 9.75
C ILE A 111 -23.61 13.43 10.13
N ARG A 112 -24.24 12.78 9.15
CA ARG A 112 -25.41 11.93 9.31
C ARG A 112 -24.98 10.51 9.70
N PHE A 113 -25.43 10.06 10.86
CA PHE A 113 -25.12 8.73 11.41
C PHE A 113 -26.33 7.79 11.40
N LYS A 114 -27.56 8.31 11.25
CA LYS A 114 -28.74 7.45 11.10
C LYS A 114 -29.43 7.70 9.77
N PHE A 115 -29.78 6.59 9.13
CA PHE A 115 -30.49 6.58 7.87
C PHE A 115 -31.77 5.75 8.02
N PRO A 116 -32.92 6.19 7.46
CA PRO A 116 -34.16 5.44 7.55
C PRO A 116 -34.05 3.99 7.04
N LYS A 117 -33.18 3.75 6.05
CA LYS A 117 -32.95 2.43 5.47
C LYS A 117 -32.00 1.54 6.30
N TYR A 118 -30.96 2.12 6.87
CA TYR A 118 -29.84 1.38 7.46
C TYR A 118 -29.81 1.40 8.99
N GLY A 119 -30.61 2.27 9.62
CA GLY A 119 -30.43 2.60 11.03
C GLY A 119 -29.11 3.35 11.24
N MET A 120 -28.45 3.05 12.36
CA MET A 120 -27.12 3.58 12.69
C MET A 120 -26.06 3.01 11.74
N VAL A 121 -25.17 3.85 11.21
CA VAL A 121 -24.05 3.43 10.35
C VAL A 121 -22.72 3.36 11.09
N SER A 122 -21.78 2.60 10.56
CA SER A 122 -20.43 2.48 11.09
C SER A 122 -19.58 3.69 10.71
N PHE A 123 -18.55 4.00 11.49
CA PHE A 123 -17.60 5.08 11.15
C PHE A 123 -16.17 4.71 11.53
N SER A 124 -15.22 5.36 10.86
CA SER A 124 -13.79 5.33 11.16
C SER A 124 -13.24 6.74 11.14
N THR A 125 -12.40 7.08 12.11
CA THR A 125 -11.63 8.32 12.13
C THR A 125 -10.18 8.03 12.48
N SER A 126 -9.26 8.83 11.93
CA SER A 126 -7.84 8.80 12.29
C SER A 126 -7.30 10.22 12.35
N PHE A 127 -6.48 10.54 13.33
CA PHE A 127 -5.91 11.87 13.46
C PHE A 127 -4.54 11.84 14.12
N THR A 128 -3.68 12.76 13.70
CA THR A 128 -2.35 12.95 14.27
C THR A 128 -2.34 14.21 15.12
N PHE A 129 -1.88 14.10 16.36
CA PHE A 129 -1.88 15.19 17.33
C PHE A 129 -0.62 15.18 18.21
N LYS A 130 -0.40 16.26 18.95
CA LYS A 130 0.63 16.36 19.98
C LYS A 130 0.05 17.14 21.17
N ILE A 131 0.33 16.62 22.36
CA ILE A 131 0.14 17.34 23.62
C ILE A 131 1.53 17.79 24.07
N THR A 132 1.71 19.09 24.28
CA THR A 132 2.94 19.67 24.82
C THR A 132 2.72 20.06 26.27
N THR A 133 3.32 19.35 27.22
CA THR A 133 3.24 19.63 28.65
C THR A 133 4.45 20.44 29.12
N THR A 134 4.27 21.42 30.01
CA THR A 134 5.37 22.15 30.67
C THR A 134 5.53 21.83 32.17
N GLY A 135 4.54 21.21 32.80
CA GLY A 135 4.61 20.76 34.19
C GLY A 135 5.37 19.44 34.36
N ASP A 136 6.04 19.27 35.50
CA ASP A 136 6.61 17.98 35.88
C ASP A 136 5.49 16.96 36.13
N TYR A 137 5.63 15.74 35.59
CA TYR A 137 4.71 14.63 35.90
C TYR A 137 4.62 14.42 37.43
N PRO A 138 3.41 14.27 38.01
CA PRO A 138 2.09 14.09 37.37
C PRO A 138 1.24 15.38 37.25
N ASN A 139 1.86 16.56 37.22
CA ASN A 139 1.16 17.85 37.19
C ASN A 139 0.79 18.28 35.76
N GLY A 140 0.03 17.45 35.06
CA GLY A 140 -0.50 17.74 33.73
C GLY A 140 -1.71 18.66 33.78
N GLY A 141 -2.19 19.01 32.59
CA GLY A 141 -3.27 19.94 32.40
C GLY A 141 -4.63 19.29 32.48
N SER A 142 -5.22 19.03 31.33
CA SER A 142 -6.48 18.30 31.24
C SER A 142 -6.52 17.40 30.01
N GLY A 143 -5.64 17.61 29.03
CA GLY A 143 -5.61 16.84 27.80
C GLY A 143 -6.64 17.29 26.76
N MET A 144 -6.99 16.38 25.87
CA MET A 144 -7.90 16.64 24.77
C MET A 144 -8.84 15.48 24.46
N VAL A 145 -9.93 15.79 23.75
CA VAL A 145 -10.92 14.81 23.29
C VAL A 145 -11.13 14.91 21.78
N PHE A 146 -11.26 13.75 21.13
CA PHE A 146 -12.03 13.64 19.89
C PHE A 146 -13.49 13.41 20.26
N PHE A 147 -14.43 14.17 19.69
CA PHE A 147 -15.84 14.06 20.05
C PHE A 147 -16.78 13.94 18.86
N ILE A 148 -17.92 13.30 19.12
CA ILE A 148 -19.13 13.30 18.29
C ILE A 148 -20.30 13.74 19.19
N SER A 149 -20.92 14.88 18.90
CA SER A 149 -21.95 15.50 19.76
C SER A 149 -23.09 16.13 18.98
N ASP A 150 -24.25 16.33 19.60
CA ASP A 150 -25.37 17.05 18.98
C ASP A 150 -25.27 18.59 19.13
N TYR A 151 -24.17 19.08 19.71
CA TYR A 151 -23.90 20.50 19.93
C TYR A 151 -22.43 20.83 19.60
N LYS A 152 -22.20 21.95 18.92
CA LYS A 152 -20.85 22.41 18.56
C LYS A 152 -20.18 23.32 19.61
N LYS A 153 -20.96 24.11 20.34
CA LYS A 153 -20.48 25.08 21.34
C LYS A 153 -20.00 24.36 22.61
N ALA A 154 -19.04 24.89 23.35
CA ALA A 154 -18.79 24.39 24.70
C ALA A 154 -19.88 24.90 25.65
N PRO A 155 -20.30 24.12 26.67
CA PRO A 155 -21.19 24.62 27.71
C PRO A 155 -20.51 25.62 28.64
N MET A 156 -21.28 26.51 29.27
CA MET A 156 -20.72 27.50 30.20
C MET A 156 -19.94 26.83 31.34
N GLY A 157 -18.71 27.29 31.56
CA GLY A 157 -17.82 26.81 32.64
C GLY A 157 -17.20 25.44 32.40
N SER A 158 -17.29 24.88 31.19
CA SER A 158 -16.81 23.53 30.88
C SER A 158 -15.30 23.46 30.57
N TYR A 159 -14.44 24.26 31.20
CA TYR A 159 -12.98 24.18 31.03
C TYR A 159 -12.37 23.11 31.98
N GLY A 160 -11.07 22.85 31.88
CA GLY A 160 -10.40 21.81 32.68
C GLY A 160 -11.00 20.42 32.47
N ARG A 161 -11.25 19.67 33.55
CA ARG A 161 -11.80 18.29 33.53
C ARG A 161 -13.10 18.09 32.75
N TYR A 162 -13.78 19.16 32.35
CA TYR A 162 -15.05 19.11 31.61
C TYR A 162 -14.84 19.09 30.08
N PHE A 163 -13.59 19.22 29.60
CA PHE A 163 -13.15 19.09 28.20
C PHE A 163 -13.85 19.97 27.16
N GLY A 164 -14.56 21.03 27.56
CA GLY A 164 -15.43 21.77 26.64
C GLY A 164 -16.70 20.99 26.25
N MET A 165 -17.01 19.90 26.96
CA MET A 165 -18.05 18.93 26.61
C MET A 165 -19.23 19.00 27.57
N VAL A 166 -19.01 19.03 28.88
CA VAL A 166 -20.08 18.90 29.87
C VAL A 166 -20.19 20.13 30.75
N SER A 167 -21.41 20.56 31.05
CA SER A 167 -21.58 21.70 31.98
C SER A 167 -21.40 21.25 33.42
N PRO A 168 -20.63 21.98 34.26
CA PRO A 168 -20.48 21.66 35.68
C PRO A 168 -21.80 21.62 36.45
N THR A 169 -22.82 22.32 35.96
CA THR A 169 -24.14 22.44 36.60
C THR A 169 -25.19 21.50 36.01
N ALA A 170 -24.86 20.78 34.93
CA ALA A 170 -25.80 19.93 34.22
C ALA A 170 -25.09 18.71 33.58
N LEU A 171 -24.51 17.85 34.42
CA LEU A 171 -23.62 16.76 34.02
C LEU A 171 -24.23 15.73 33.04
N ASN A 172 -25.57 15.60 33.03
CA ASN A 172 -26.30 14.61 32.21
C ASN A 172 -27.08 15.25 31.04
N ALA A 173 -26.88 16.53 30.77
CA ALA A 173 -27.71 17.25 29.79
C ALA A 173 -27.21 17.09 28.34
N GLN A 174 -25.94 16.71 28.16
CA GLN A 174 -25.30 16.66 26.85
C GLN A 174 -25.27 15.24 26.28
N ARG A 175 -25.53 15.12 24.96
CA ARG A 175 -25.42 13.84 24.23
C ARG A 175 -24.14 13.82 23.43
N PHE A 176 -23.20 12.96 23.83
CA PHE A 176 -21.92 12.87 23.16
C PHE A 176 -21.29 11.49 23.31
N PHE A 177 -20.43 11.20 22.34
CA PHE A 177 -19.40 10.18 22.42
C PHE A 177 -18.05 10.88 22.31
N ALA A 178 -17.10 10.52 23.15
CA ALA A 178 -15.74 11.02 23.06
C ALA A 178 -14.70 9.93 23.31
N VAL A 179 -13.53 10.14 22.73
CA VAL A 179 -12.31 9.43 23.11
C VAL A 179 -11.38 10.48 23.71
N GLU A 180 -11.07 10.31 24.99
CA GLU A 180 -10.23 11.22 25.76
C GLU A 180 -8.77 10.77 25.77
N PHE A 181 -7.88 11.74 25.78
CA PHE A 181 -6.44 11.60 25.98
C PHE A 181 -6.08 12.47 27.18
N ASP A 182 -6.31 11.92 28.37
CA ASP A 182 -6.25 12.66 29.63
C ASP A 182 -4.85 12.57 30.25
N THR A 183 -4.33 13.72 30.65
CA THR A 183 -3.01 13.93 31.25
C THR A 183 -3.09 14.23 32.74
N ARG A 184 -4.25 14.00 33.38
CA ARG A 184 -4.46 14.30 34.79
C ARG A 184 -5.32 13.25 35.46
N ASN A 185 -5.03 12.96 36.72
CA ASN A 185 -5.85 12.07 37.52
C ASN A 185 -6.94 12.84 38.27
N SER A 186 -8.16 12.72 37.79
CA SER A 186 -9.40 13.16 38.42
C SER A 186 -10.04 12.00 39.19
N THR A 187 -9.45 11.59 40.32
CA THR A 187 -9.96 10.48 41.18
C THR A 187 -11.48 10.45 41.45
N ASN A 188 -12.16 11.60 41.43
CA ASN A 188 -13.63 11.69 41.58
C ASN A 188 -14.43 11.25 40.35
N LEU A 189 -13.78 11.12 39.19
CA LEU A 189 -14.30 10.64 37.91
C LEU A 189 -13.84 9.21 37.59
N GLY A 190 -13.13 8.56 38.51
CA GLY A 190 -12.73 7.15 38.35
C GLY A 190 -11.47 6.92 37.53
N ASP A 191 -10.70 7.97 37.22
CA ASP A 191 -9.50 7.89 36.40
C ASP A 191 -8.51 6.84 36.90
N VAL A 192 -8.02 6.04 35.95
CA VAL A 192 -7.12 4.93 36.26
C VAL A 192 -5.69 5.39 36.57
N SER A 193 -5.29 6.57 36.10
CA SER A 193 -3.96 7.14 36.33
C SER A 193 -3.86 8.61 35.89
N ASP A 194 -2.70 9.23 36.14
CA ASP A 194 -2.36 10.59 35.71
C ASP A 194 -2.06 10.72 34.20
N SER A 195 -2.12 9.62 33.45
CA SER A 195 -2.04 9.65 31.98
C SER A 195 -2.78 8.43 31.44
N HIS A 196 -3.92 8.65 30.81
CA HIS A 196 -4.76 7.56 30.32
C HIS A 196 -5.54 7.94 29.06
N ILE A 197 -6.11 6.93 28.43
CA ILE A 197 -6.97 7.07 27.25
C ILE A 197 -8.31 6.43 27.61
N GLY A 198 -9.40 7.09 27.28
CA GLY A 198 -10.73 6.74 27.75
C GLY A 198 -11.82 6.79 26.68
N ILE A 199 -12.93 6.10 26.92
CA ILE A 199 -14.15 6.16 26.11
C ILE A 199 -15.27 6.72 26.98
N ASP A 200 -15.73 7.91 26.60
CA ASP A 200 -16.77 8.65 27.30
C ASP A 200 -18.07 8.64 26.51
N ILE A 201 -19.17 8.30 27.19
CA ILE A 201 -20.50 8.25 26.58
C ILE A 201 -21.50 8.91 27.52
N ASN A 202 -21.93 10.13 27.19
CA ASN A 202 -22.84 10.96 27.99
C ASN A 202 -22.42 11.14 29.47
N SER A 203 -21.13 10.94 29.78
CA SER A 203 -20.54 11.00 31.11
C SER A 203 -19.07 11.41 30.96
N LEU A 204 -18.51 12.04 31.99
CA LEU A 204 -17.07 12.29 32.12
C LEU A 204 -16.34 11.14 32.83
N GLU A 205 -17.08 10.18 33.38
CA GLU A 205 -16.50 8.93 33.86
C GLU A 205 -16.36 7.99 32.68
N SER A 206 -15.11 7.64 32.38
CA SER A 206 -14.72 6.75 31.31
C SER A 206 -15.38 5.38 31.46
N LEU A 207 -16.12 4.96 30.45
CA LEU A 207 -16.77 3.64 30.44
C LEU A 207 -15.74 2.51 30.26
N ASN A 208 -14.63 2.82 29.61
CA ASN A 208 -13.47 1.95 29.48
C ASN A 208 -12.22 2.80 29.29
N SER A 209 -11.14 2.49 29.99
CA SER A 209 -9.91 3.28 30.00
C SER A 209 -8.65 2.42 30.07
N SER A 210 -7.58 2.92 29.45
CA SER A 210 -6.27 2.28 29.40
C SER A 210 -5.21 3.22 29.93
N ASP A 211 -4.39 2.70 30.84
CA ASP A 211 -3.35 3.45 31.53
C ASP A 211 -2.09 3.59 30.62
N THR A 212 -1.57 4.80 30.51
CA THR A 212 -0.34 5.13 29.78
C THR A 212 0.75 5.73 30.67
N SER A 213 0.59 5.74 31.99
CA SER A 213 1.51 6.34 32.96
C SER A 213 2.75 5.47 33.30
N PRO A 214 3.96 6.05 33.43
CA PRO A 214 5.26 5.35 33.55
C PRO A 214 5.32 4.22 34.59
N ASN A 215 4.50 4.32 35.64
CA ASN A 215 4.56 3.47 36.85
C ASN A 215 3.27 2.66 37.09
N SER A 216 2.53 2.34 36.03
CA SER A 216 1.29 1.57 36.16
C SER A 216 1.50 0.23 36.86
N LYS A 217 0.60 -0.10 37.79
CA LYS A 217 0.47 -1.46 38.37
C LYS A 217 -0.51 -2.33 37.58
N ASN A 218 -1.08 -1.81 36.49
CA ASN A 218 -2.09 -2.47 35.69
C ASN A 218 -1.42 -3.38 34.63
N PRO A 219 -1.83 -4.64 34.47
CA PRO A 219 -1.34 -5.51 33.39
C PRO A 219 -1.66 -5.02 31.97
N SER A 220 -2.62 -4.09 31.81
CA SER A 220 -2.98 -3.44 30.53
C SER A 220 -2.38 -2.04 30.43
N TYR A 221 -1.05 -1.97 30.44
CA TYR A 221 -0.30 -0.71 30.49
C TYR A 221 0.55 -0.49 29.22
N TYR A 222 0.54 0.76 28.70
CA TYR A 222 1.24 1.16 27.48
C TYR A 222 2.24 2.32 27.72
N PRO A 223 3.44 2.07 28.29
CA PRO A 223 4.44 3.09 28.62
C PRO A 223 4.83 4.00 27.46
N GLN A 224 4.88 3.42 26.27
CA GLN A 224 5.27 4.09 25.05
C GLN A 224 4.25 5.15 24.61
N LEU A 225 3.01 5.08 25.12
CA LEU A 225 1.93 6.03 24.85
C LEU A 225 1.78 7.07 25.95
N PHE A 226 2.79 7.23 26.81
CA PHE A 226 2.80 8.21 27.89
C PHE A 226 2.69 9.64 27.32
N LEU A 227 1.60 10.33 27.69
CA LEU A 227 1.18 11.58 27.03
C LEU A 227 2.10 12.78 27.34
N TYR A 228 2.90 12.73 28.41
CA TYR A 228 3.83 13.79 28.81
C TYR A 228 5.13 13.82 27.99
N ASN A 229 5.40 12.82 27.16
CA ASN A 229 6.66 12.74 26.41
C ASN A 229 6.73 13.72 25.22
N ASN A 230 5.70 14.56 25.02
CA ASN A 230 5.63 15.53 23.92
C ASN A 230 5.83 14.90 22.53
N TYR A 231 5.45 13.62 22.39
CA TYR A 231 5.47 12.89 21.13
C TYR A 231 4.37 13.37 20.20
N THR A 232 4.56 13.10 18.91
CA THR A 232 3.49 13.24 17.92
C THR A 232 2.77 11.91 17.84
N PHE A 233 1.55 11.86 18.34
CA PHE A 233 0.73 10.67 18.36
C PHE A 233 -0.19 10.58 17.14
N THR A 234 -0.51 9.38 16.70
CA THR A 234 -1.66 9.13 15.81
C THR A 234 -2.62 8.18 16.50
N ALA A 235 -3.91 8.51 16.48
CA ALA A 235 -4.99 7.67 17.00
C ALA A 235 -5.99 7.30 15.90
N TRP A 236 -6.62 6.12 16.05
CA TRP A 236 -7.71 5.64 15.22
C TRP A 236 -8.88 5.25 16.11
N VAL A 237 -10.09 5.59 15.69
CA VAL A 237 -11.33 5.20 16.36
C VAL A 237 -12.28 4.62 15.33
N ASP A 238 -12.65 3.35 15.50
CA ASP A 238 -13.66 2.68 14.69
C ASP A 238 -14.89 2.36 15.54
N TYR A 239 -16.06 2.51 14.92
CA TYR A 239 -17.31 1.97 15.44
C TYR A 239 -17.97 1.09 14.38
N ASN A 240 -18.25 -0.15 14.74
CA ASN A 240 -19.00 -1.07 13.90
C ASN A 240 -20.45 -1.21 14.40
N SER A 241 -21.37 -0.56 13.69
CA SER A 241 -22.82 -0.57 13.96
C SER A 241 -23.46 -1.96 13.97
N SER A 242 -22.90 -2.94 13.25
CA SER A 242 -23.45 -4.31 13.21
C SER A 242 -23.10 -5.13 14.45
N THR A 243 -21.98 -4.82 15.09
CA THR A 243 -21.48 -5.55 16.27
C THR A 243 -21.50 -4.71 17.55
N ASN A 244 -21.86 -3.42 17.43
CA ASN A 244 -21.77 -2.41 18.48
C ASN A 244 -20.37 -2.29 19.09
N LEU A 245 -19.33 -2.60 18.33
CA LEU A 245 -17.96 -2.59 18.82
C LEU A 245 -17.30 -1.23 18.55
N ILE A 246 -16.78 -0.61 19.60
CA ILE A 246 -15.93 0.57 19.58
C ILE A 246 -14.50 0.12 19.80
N GLU A 247 -13.60 0.52 18.92
CA GLU A 247 -12.20 0.16 18.99
C GLU A 247 -11.32 1.39 18.82
N VAL A 248 -10.33 1.52 19.70
CA VAL A 248 -9.36 2.61 19.68
C VAL A 248 -7.95 2.03 19.54
N TRP A 249 -7.15 2.63 18.67
CA TRP A 249 -5.73 2.36 18.51
C TRP A 249 -4.96 3.66 18.64
N MET A 250 -3.71 3.59 19.12
CA MET A 250 -2.84 4.75 19.21
C MET A 250 -1.37 4.35 19.07
N THR A 251 -0.57 5.24 18.52
CA THR A 251 0.89 5.15 18.42
C THR A 251 1.51 6.52 18.70
N ASN A 252 2.76 6.56 19.15
CA ASN A 252 3.53 7.77 19.44
C ASN A 252 4.35 8.28 18.23
N SER A 253 3.90 7.97 17.01
CA SER A 253 4.54 8.39 15.76
C SER A 253 3.52 8.91 14.75
N SER A 254 3.95 9.85 13.90
CA SER A 254 3.15 10.33 12.77
C SER A 254 3.16 9.28 11.65
N THR A 255 2.19 8.36 11.69
CA THR A 255 2.01 7.30 10.69
C THR A 255 0.55 7.18 10.27
N SER A 256 0.29 6.78 9.03
CA SER A 256 -1.05 6.42 8.55
C SER A 256 -1.41 4.96 8.87
N GLN A 257 -0.45 4.15 9.32
CA GLN A 257 -0.68 2.75 9.61
C GLN A 257 -1.14 2.53 11.05
N ARG A 258 -2.36 2.02 11.16
CA ARG A 258 -3.00 1.63 12.42
C ARG A 258 -2.28 0.41 13.05
N PRO A 259 -1.97 0.43 14.36
CA PRO A 259 -1.48 -0.73 15.09
C PRO A 259 -2.37 -1.97 14.96
N SER A 260 -1.80 -3.17 15.10
CA SER A 260 -2.58 -4.42 15.04
C SER A 260 -3.40 -4.68 16.30
N THR A 261 -2.95 -4.17 17.45
CA THR A 261 -3.63 -4.30 18.74
C THR A 261 -4.36 -3.03 19.11
N THR A 262 -5.64 -3.16 19.48
CA THR A 262 -6.39 -2.06 20.09
C THR A 262 -5.82 -1.74 21.46
N ILE A 263 -5.86 -0.45 21.83
CA ILE A 263 -5.61 0.01 23.20
C ILE A 263 -6.90 0.00 24.01
N LEU A 264 -8.06 0.15 23.35
CA LEU A 264 -9.38 0.02 23.96
C LEU A 264 -10.30 -0.73 23.00
N SER A 265 -11.09 -1.64 23.55
CA SER A 265 -12.16 -2.31 22.83
C SER A 265 -13.35 -2.41 23.77
N HIS A 266 -14.49 -1.86 23.36
CA HIS A 266 -15.68 -1.79 24.19
C HIS A 266 -16.95 -1.98 23.35
N LYS A 267 -17.89 -2.81 23.84
CA LYS A 267 -19.17 -3.01 23.16
C LYS A 267 -20.23 -2.08 23.72
N TYR A 268 -20.71 -1.15 22.91
CA TYR A 268 -21.78 -0.22 23.27
C TYR A 268 -22.62 0.17 22.06
N ASP A 269 -23.93 0.21 22.24
CA ASP A 269 -24.88 0.62 21.20
C ASP A 269 -25.01 2.15 21.13
N LEU A 270 -24.24 2.77 20.23
CA LEU A 270 -24.27 4.23 20.02
C LEU A 270 -25.57 4.71 19.37
N SER A 271 -26.46 3.83 18.90
CA SER A 271 -27.74 4.23 18.30
C SER A 271 -28.64 4.95 19.31
N ASN A 272 -28.50 4.67 20.62
CA ASN A 272 -29.27 5.37 21.66
C ASN A 272 -28.64 6.70 22.10
N VAL A 273 -27.42 6.99 21.64
CA VAL A 273 -26.67 8.22 21.95
C VAL A 273 -26.83 9.20 20.80
N PHE A 274 -26.64 8.75 19.56
CA PHE A 274 -26.55 9.62 18.39
C PHE A 274 -27.93 10.05 17.89
N ASN A 275 -28.06 11.29 17.44
CA ASN A 275 -29.20 11.74 16.65
C ASN A 275 -28.97 11.39 15.17
N ASP A 276 -29.90 11.79 14.29
CA ASP A 276 -29.75 11.58 12.85
C ASP A 276 -28.46 12.20 12.32
N THR A 277 -28.15 13.41 12.77
CA THR A 277 -26.93 14.15 12.44
C THR A 277 -26.23 14.63 13.70
N MET A 278 -24.90 14.55 13.72
CA MET A 278 -24.04 14.96 14.83
C MET A 278 -22.86 15.78 14.30
N PHE A 279 -22.30 16.66 15.13
CA PHE A 279 -21.02 17.32 14.86
C PHE A 279 -19.86 16.41 15.25
N VAL A 280 -18.79 16.45 14.46
CA VAL A 280 -17.53 15.76 14.76
C VAL A 280 -16.44 16.80 14.92
N GLY A 281 -15.56 16.63 15.90
CA GLY A 281 -14.55 17.65 16.20
C GLY A 281 -13.59 17.28 17.32
N PHE A 282 -12.84 18.29 17.76
CA PHE A 282 -11.87 18.16 18.84
C PHE A 282 -12.02 19.31 19.83
N SER A 283 -11.77 19.01 21.09
CA SER A 283 -11.80 19.98 22.17
C SER A 283 -10.62 19.72 23.10
N ALA A 284 -9.92 20.78 23.50
CA ALA A 284 -8.82 20.71 24.45
C ALA A 284 -8.95 21.86 25.43
N THR A 285 -8.60 21.63 26.68
CA THR A 285 -8.82 22.62 27.74
C THR A 285 -7.62 22.73 28.65
N ASN A 286 -7.37 23.94 29.15
CA ASN A 286 -6.39 24.16 30.21
C ASN A 286 -7.13 24.44 31.52
N ASN A 287 -6.49 24.11 32.65
CA ASN A 287 -7.05 24.35 33.96
C ASN A 287 -6.85 25.83 34.40
N VAL A 288 -7.40 26.19 35.55
CA VAL A 288 -7.34 27.54 36.14
C VAL A 288 -6.07 27.75 36.99
N SER A 289 -5.23 26.73 37.17
CA SER A 289 -3.96 26.85 37.88
C SER A 289 -2.80 27.08 36.91
N GLU A 290 -1.81 27.91 37.30
CA GLU A 290 -0.55 28.07 36.55
C GLU A 290 0.20 26.73 36.37
N ASP A 291 -0.02 25.77 37.29
CA ASP A 291 0.52 24.42 37.21
C ASP A 291 -0.21 23.56 36.16
N GLY A 292 0.58 22.97 35.26
CA GLY A 292 0.13 21.97 34.28
C GLY A 292 -0.46 22.56 33.01
N MET A 293 0.09 23.64 32.46
CA MET A 293 -0.39 24.15 31.17
C MET A 293 0.00 23.26 29.99
N GLU A 294 -0.89 23.16 29.01
CA GLU A 294 -0.73 22.26 27.87
C GLU A 294 -1.04 22.93 26.54
N GLY A 295 -0.20 22.60 25.55
CA GLY A 295 -0.40 22.95 24.15
C GLY A 295 -0.95 21.76 23.39
N HIS A 296 -1.85 22.00 22.45
CA HIS A 296 -2.57 20.94 21.74
C HIS A 296 -2.55 21.23 20.26
N ALA A 297 -1.80 20.41 19.51
CA ALA A 297 -1.64 20.59 18.06
C ALA A 297 -2.21 19.39 17.29
N LEU A 298 -2.93 19.66 16.21
CA LEU A 298 -3.43 18.68 15.24
C LEU A 298 -2.70 18.85 13.91
N PHE A 299 -2.25 17.73 13.35
CA PHE A 299 -1.45 17.68 12.12
C PHE A 299 -2.21 17.08 10.95
N SER A 300 -3.09 16.11 11.21
CA SER A 300 -3.91 15.46 10.19
C SER A 300 -5.22 14.96 10.78
N TRP A 301 -6.26 14.82 9.95
CA TRP A 301 -7.54 14.24 10.35
C TRP A 301 -8.30 13.63 9.17
N ASN A 302 -8.63 12.35 9.26
CA ASN A 302 -9.49 11.64 8.32
C ASN A 302 -10.73 11.13 9.02
N PHE A 303 -11.87 11.19 8.33
CA PHE A 303 -13.13 10.67 8.82
C PHE A 303 -13.87 9.98 7.67
N THR A 304 -14.50 8.84 7.93
CA THR A 304 -15.25 8.08 6.94
C THR A 304 -16.46 7.40 7.57
N ILE A 305 -17.61 7.51 6.89
CA ILE A 305 -18.82 6.73 7.19
C ILE A 305 -18.84 5.47 6.33
N HIS A 306 -19.15 4.33 6.95
CA HIS A 306 -19.30 3.04 6.27
C HIS A 306 -20.76 2.61 6.27
N TYR A 307 -21.33 2.50 5.08
CA TYR A 307 -22.69 2.01 4.88
C TYR A 307 -22.72 0.48 4.91
N PRO A 308 -23.73 -0.16 5.53
CA PRO A 308 -23.98 -1.59 5.34
C PRO A 308 -24.10 -1.91 3.85
N ILE A 309 -23.38 -2.93 3.38
CA ILE A 309 -23.44 -3.35 1.98
C ILE A 309 -24.85 -3.91 1.74
N ASP A 310 -25.63 -3.21 0.91
CA ASP A 310 -26.91 -3.71 0.42
C ASP A 310 -26.70 -4.94 -0.48
N ASP A 311 -26.90 -6.13 0.08
CA ASP A 311 -27.00 -7.38 -0.69
C ASP A 311 -28.22 -7.37 -1.67
N GLU A 312 -29.07 -6.34 -1.60
CA GLU A 312 -30.16 -6.10 -2.55
C GLU A 312 -29.69 -5.59 -3.93
N HIS A 313 -28.47 -5.07 -4.07
CA HIS A 313 -27.94 -4.67 -5.39
C HIS A 313 -27.58 -5.87 -6.29
N ALA A 314 -27.59 -7.09 -5.76
CA ALA A 314 -27.54 -8.33 -6.55
C ALA A 314 -28.88 -8.71 -7.21
N LYS A 315 -30.00 -8.03 -6.90
CA LYS A 315 -31.33 -8.34 -7.48
C LYS A 315 -32.03 -7.15 -8.15
N GLY A 316 -31.65 -5.91 -7.85
CA GLY A 316 -32.31 -4.69 -8.37
C GLY A 316 -31.91 -4.24 -9.79
N THR A 317 -30.72 -4.58 -10.27
CA THR A 317 -30.24 -4.23 -11.63
C THR A 317 -30.92 -5.04 -12.73
N GLY A 318 -31.72 -6.07 -12.38
CA GLY A 318 -32.35 -6.96 -13.35
C GLY A 318 -33.56 -6.39 -14.09
N SER A 319 -34.25 -5.35 -13.60
CA SER A 319 -35.48 -4.84 -14.27
C SER A 319 -35.18 -3.75 -15.30
N VAL A 320 -34.24 -2.84 -15.00
CA VAL A 320 -33.83 -1.76 -15.91
C VAL A 320 -32.95 -2.29 -17.04
N LEU A 321 -32.08 -3.28 -16.76
CA LEU A 321 -31.34 -4.01 -17.81
C LEU A 321 -32.27 -4.85 -18.69
N LYS A 322 -33.38 -5.42 -18.18
CA LYS A 322 -34.32 -6.19 -19.00
C LYS A 322 -35.02 -5.33 -20.04
N LEU A 323 -35.40 -4.10 -19.71
CA LEU A 323 -36.01 -3.16 -20.65
C LEU A 323 -34.97 -2.59 -21.65
N ALA A 324 -33.75 -2.32 -21.19
CA ALA A 324 -32.65 -1.90 -22.08
C ALA A 324 -32.19 -3.04 -23.02
N LEU A 325 -32.15 -4.30 -22.56
CA LEU A 325 -31.81 -5.48 -23.36
C LEU A 325 -32.90 -5.83 -24.39
N ILE A 326 -34.18 -5.53 -24.13
CA ILE A 326 -35.24 -5.66 -25.14
C ILE A 326 -35.07 -4.58 -26.22
N GLY A 327 -34.76 -3.34 -25.85
CA GLY A 327 -34.50 -2.25 -26.81
C GLY A 327 -33.24 -2.50 -27.68
N VAL A 328 -32.14 -2.93 -27.06
CA VAL A 328 -30.91 -3.32 -27.75
C VAL A 328 -31.12 -4.59 -28.57
N GLY A 329 -31.91 -5.55 -28.09
CA GLY A 329 -32.29 -6.76 -28.81
C GLY A 329 -33.10 -6.46 -30.07
N VAL A 330 -34.10 -5.58 -30.00
CA VAL A 330 -34.89 -5.15 -31.18
C VAL A 330 -34.02 -4.36 -32.16
N GLY A 331 -33.12 -3.50 -31.66
CA GLY A 331 -32.15 -2.78 -32.49
C GLY A 331 -31.18 -3.72 -33.21
N ILE A 332 -30.62 -4.70 -32.51
CA ILE A 332 -29.73 -5.72 -33.08
C ILE A 332 -30.48 -6.61 -34.08
N VAL A 333 -31.72 -7.02 -33.78
CA VAL A 333 -32.54 -7.80 -34.71
C VAL A 333 -32.88 -6.98 -35.96
N ALA A 334 -33.21 -5.70 -35.83
CA ALA A 334 -33.44 -4.83 -36.99
C ALA A 334 -32.17 -4.66 -37.84
N ILE A 335 -31.00 -4.48 -37.21
CA ILE A 335 -29.70 -4.41 -37.90
C ILE A 335 -29.37 -5.75 -38.57
N LEU A 336 -29.62 -6.88 -37.91
CA LEU A 336 -29.40 -8.22 -38.48
C LEU A 336 -30.34 -8.52 -39.64
N VAL A 337 -31.60 -8.08 -39.58
CA VAL A 337 -32.56 -8.20 -40.69
C VAL A 337 -32.14 -7.30 -41.86
N CYS A 338 -31.74 -6.05 -41.60
CA CYS A 338 -31.20 -5.16 -42.63
C CYS A 338 -29.92 -5.72 -43.26
N CYS A 339 -29.01 -6.27 -42.46
CA CYS A 339 -27.81 -6.96 -42.92
C CYS A 339 -28.16 -8.22 -43.71
N ALA A 340 -29.15 -9.02 -43.29
CA ALA A 340 -29.61 -10.19 -44.01
C ALA A 340 -30.24 -9.81 -45.36
N CYS A 341 -31.10 -8.79 -45.41
CA CYS A 341 -31.66 -8.26 -46.64
C CYS A 341 -30.56 -7.72 -47.58
N PHE A 342 -29.55 -7.03 -47.04
CA PHE A 342 -28.40 -6.55 -47.80
C PHE A 342 -27.51 -7.71 -48.31
N LEU A 343 -27.31 -8.76 -47.52
CA LEU A 343 -26.54 -9.95 -47.90
C LEU A 343 -27.28 -10.83 -48.91
N ILE A 344 -28.61 -10.93 -48.82
CA ILE A 344 -29.45 -11.60 -49.83
C ILE A 344 -29.43 -10.80 -51.14
N TRP A 345 -29.52 -9.47 -51.07
CA TRP A 345 -29.32 -8.59 -52.23
C TRP A 345 -27.92 -8.76 -52.85
N LYS A 346 -26.88 -8.87 -52.01
CA LYS A 346 -25.49 -9.11 -52.45
C LYS A 346 -25.27 -10.53 -52.99
N ARG A 347 -25.94 -11.56 -52.45
CA ARG A 347 -25.90 -12.96 -52.95
C ARG A 347 -26.61 -13.10 -54.28
N ASN A 348 -27.75 -12.42 -54.47
CA ASN A 348 -28.44 -12.40 -55.77
C ASN A 348 -27.64 -11.65 -56.84
N LYS A 349 -26.68 -10.79 -56.44
CA LYS A 349 -25.71 -10.14 -57.34
C LYS A 349 -24.42 -10.94 -57.55
N LYS A 350 -24.18 -12.03 -56.79
CA LYS A 350 -22.95 -12.83 -56.83
C LYS A 350 -23.20 -14.34 -56.99
N SER A 351 -24.20 -14.73 -57.78
CA SER A 351 -24.35 -16.10 -58.29
C SER A 351 -23.44 -16.42 -59.49
N LYS A 352 -22.30 -15.73 -59.63
CA LYS A 352 -21.18 -16.21 -60.42
C LYS A 352 -19.92 -16.23 -59.56
N LEU A 353 -19.31 -17.42 -59.51
CA LEU A 353 -17.98 -17.76 -59.02
C LEU A 353 -17.85 -18.29 -57.57
N GLY A 354 -17.84 -19.62 -57.47
CA GLY A 354 -16.61 -20.35 -57.12
C GLY A 354 -16.22 -20.52 -55.65
N ARG A 355 -16.74 -21.59 -55.06
CA ARG A 355 -16.33 -22.38 -53.88
C ARG A 355 -14.81 -22.48 -53.61
N ASN A 356 -14.41 -22.36 -52.33
CA ASN A 356 -13.51 -23.34 -51.69
C ASN A 356 -13.60 -23.33 -50.15
N LYS A 357 -13.50 -24.54 -49.58
CA LYS A 357 -13.63 -24.89 -48.16
C LYS A 357 -12.28 -24.81 -47.45
N THR A 358 -12.26 -24.38 -46.18
CA THR A 358 -11.32 -24.88 -45.16
C THR A 358 -12.02 -24.98 -43.80
N VAL A 359 -11.71 -26.06 -43.10
CA VAL A 359 -12.24 -26.47 -41.78
C VAL A 359 -11.49 -25.72 -40.66
N ARG A 360 -12.16 -25.37 -39.57
CA ARG A 360 -11.54 -24.89 -38.31
C ARG A 360 -12.00 -25.76 -37.13
N PRO A 361 -11.11 -26.19 -36.21
CA PRO A 361 -11.50 -26.81 -34.95
C PRO A 361 -11.80 -25.75 -33.88
N HIS A 362 -12.48 -26.20 -32.82
CA HIS A 362 -12.99 -25.44 -31.68
C HIS A 362 -11.88 -24.86 -30.80
N SER A 363 -12.04 -23.62 -30.35
CA SER A 363 -11.35 -23.08 -29.17
C SER A 363 -12.27 -22.14 -28.40
N GLY A 364 -12.63 -22.54 -27.18
CA GLY A 364 -12.96 -21.60 -26.12
C GLY A 364 -11.66 -21.27 -25.40
N SER A 365 -11.02 -20.17 -25.76
CA SER A 365 -9.82 -19.67 -25.10
C SER A 365 -10.02 -18.20 -24.75
N VAL A 366 -9.73 -17.90 -23.48
CA VAL A 366 -9.60 -16.54 -22.95
C VAL A 366 -8.42 -15.89 -23.68
N VAL A 367 -8.71 -14.91 -24.53
CA VAL A 367 -7.70 -14.14 -25.23
C VAL A 367 -7.13 -13.10 -24.25
N ILE A 368 -5.99 -13.40 -23.63
CA ILE A 368 -5.07 -12.35 -23.19
C ILE A 368 -4.49 -11.79 -24.48
N SER A 369 -4.79 -10.54 -24.80
CA SER A 369 -4.27 -9.86 -26.00
C SER A 369 -2.79 -9.53 -25.81
N MET A 370 -1.93 -10.53 -25.86
CA MET A 370 -0.49 -10.35 -26.02
C MET A 370 -0.17 -10.63 -27.48
N ASP A 371 0.46 -9.67 -28.15
CA ASP A 371 0.92 -9.81 -29.52
C ASP A 371 2.02 -10.90 -29.55
N HIS A 372 1.63 -12.10 -29.99
CA HIS A 372 2.48 -13.29 -30.09
C HIS A 372 3.77 -13.08 -30.89
N SER A 373 3.91 -11.95 -31.60
CA SER A 373 5.09 -11.59 -32.37
C SER A 373 6.22 -10.94 -31.56
N THR A 374 6.03 -10.63 -30.26
CA THR A 374 6.98 -9.79 -29.50
C THR A 374 7.80 -10.48 -28.40
N THR A 375 7.46 -11.70 -27.96
CA THR A 375 8.21 -12.41 -26.89
C THR A 375 9.08 -13.56 -27.43
N SER A 376 10.37 -13.54 -27.10
CA SER A 376 11.37 -14.56 -27.52
C SER A 376 11.37 -15.86 -26.69
N VAL A 377 10.39 -16.06 -25.81
CA VAL A 377 10.32 -17.18 -24.83
C VAL A 377 9.28 -18.23 -25.25
N ALA A 378 9.48 -19.49 -24.88
CA ALA A 378 8.65 -20.61 -25.33
C ALA A 378 7.25 -20.62 -24.69
N LEU A 379 6.26 -21.11 -25.43
CA LEU A 379 4.91 -21.38 -24.91
C LEU A 379 4.76 -22.88 -24.62
N TYR A 380 4.50 -23.22 -23.36
CA TYR A 380 4.25 -24.60 -22.93
C TYR A 380 2.75 -24.84 -22.75
N THR A 381 2.32 -26.06 -23.06
CA THR A 381 0.96 -26.52 -22.71
C THR A 381 0.92 -27.00 -21.26
N LEU A 382 -0.23 -26.89 -20.60
CA LEU A 382 -0.40 -27.36 -19.22
C LEU A 382 -0.17 -28.88 -19.14
N LYS A 383 -0.51 -29.62 -20.20
CA LYS A 383 -0.25 -31.06 -20.30
C LYS A 383 1.25 -31.38 -20.25
N GLN A 384 2.09 -30.61 -20.95
CA GLN A 384 3.55 -30.79 -20.91
C GLN A 384 4.09 -30.53 -19.52
N LEU A 385 3.70 -29.42 -18.88
CA LEU A 385 4.19 -29.07 -17.54
C LEU A 385 3.69 -30.03 -16.46
N LYS A 386 2.44 -30.52 -16.56
CA LYS A 386 1.95 -31.60 -15.70
C LYS A 386 2.77 -32.87 -15.88
N LYS A 387 3.08 -33.28 -17.11
CA LYS A 387 3.93 -34.46 -17.34
C LYS A 387 5.33 -34.26 -16.75
N ALA A 388 5.94 -33.10 -16.97
CA ALA A 388 7.29 -32.80 -16.50
C ALA A 388 7.42 -32.76 -14.96
N THR A 389 6.36 -32.35 -14.26
CA THR A 389 6.34 -32.19 -12.79
C THR A 389 5.68 -33.35 -12.05
N SER A 390 5.38 -34.47 -12.73
CA SER A 390 4.62 -35.60 -12.17
C SER A 390 3.26 -35.17 -11.61
N ASN A 391 2.53 -34.39 -12.40
CA ASN A 391 1.24 -33.76 -12.09
C ASN A 391 1.30 -32.83 -10.87
N PHE A 392 2.36 -32.01 -10.78
CA PHE A 392 2.64 -31.14 -9.64
C PHE A 392 2.70 -31.91 -8.32
N SER A 393 3.38 -33.06 -8.32
CA SER A 393 3.55 -33.88 -7.11
C SER A 393 4.23 -33.08 -6.00
N ASN A 394 3.80 -33.28 -4.76
CA ASN A 394 4.44 -32.70 -3.58
C ASN A 394 5.91 -33.14 -3.47
N ASP A 395 6.28 -34.33 -3.95
CA ASP A 395 7.68 -34.81 -3.98
C ASP A 395 8.58 -33.94 -4.88
N ASN A 396 7.98 -33.25 -5.84
CA ASN A 396 8.66 -32.34 -6.75
C ASN A 396 8.51 -30.88 -6.31
N GLN A 397 7.78 -30.59 -5.24
CA GLN A 397 7.65 -29.23 -4.74
C GLN A 397 8.97 -28.80 -4.12
N ILE A 398 9.61 -27.82 -4.76
CA ILE A 398 10.87 -27.27 -4.32
C ILE A 398 10.68 -25.93 -3.64
N GLY A 399 9.52 -25.30 -3.66
CA GLY A 399 9.36 -24.04 -2.93
C GLY A 399 7.91 -23.68 -2.73
N GLU A 400 7.62 -23.01 -1.61
CA GLU A 400 6.30 -22.47 -1.31
C GLU A 400 6.43 -21.05 -0.78
N GLY A 401 5.56 -20.17 -1.27
CA GLY A 401 5.40 -18.81 -0.76
C GLY A 401 3.93 -18.49 -0.59
N GLY A 402 3.61 -17.27 -0.14
CA GLY A 402 2.24 -16.79 0.03
C GLY A 402 1.40 -16.87 -1.24
N TYR A 403 2.03 -16.76 -2.42
CA TYR A 403 1.30 -16.56 -3.68
C TYR A 403 1.60 -17.58 -4.78
N SER A 404 2.60 -18.45 -4.60
CA SER A 404 2.98 -19.44 -5.61
C SER A 404 3.48 -20.74 -4.97
N PHE A 405 3.54 -21.78 -5.79
CA PHE A 405 4.29 -23.01 -5.55
C PHE A 405 5.36 -23.12 -6.63
N VAL A 406 6.51 -23.70 -6.30
CA VAL A 406 7.55 -24.02 -7.28
C VAL A 406 7.77 -25.52 -7.31
N TYR A 407 7.75 -26.09 -8.51
CA TYR A 407 7.99 -27.51 -8.73
C TYR A 407 9.23 -27.73 -9.59
N LYS A 408 10.05 -28.70 -9.21
CA LYS A 408 11.05 -29.29 -10.08
C LYS A 408 10.35 -30.11 -11.16
N GLY A 409 10.82 -30.01 -12.39
CA GLY A 409 10.34 -30.83 -13.49
C GLY A 409 11.48 -31.27 -14.40
N VAL A 410 11.21 -32.29 -15.21
CA VAL A 410 12.10 -32.76 -16.27
C VAL A 410 11.32 -32.80 -17.57
N LEU A 411 11.75 -32.00 -18.55
CA LEU A 411 11.17 -31.99 -19.89
C LEU A 411 11.49 -33.29 -20.64
N GLU A 412 10.81 -33.55 -21.76
CA GLU A 412 10.97 -34.81 -22.51
C GLU A 412 12.39 -34.99 -23.09
N ASP A 413 13.10 -33.89 -23.31
CA ASP A 413 14.50 -33.86 -23.75
C ASP A 413 15.52 -34.03 -22.62
N GLY A 414 15.06 -34.22 -21.38
CA GLY A 414 15.90 -34.35 -20.18
C GLY A 414 16.25 -33.03 -19.51
N THR A 415 15.82 -31.89 -20.03
CA THR A 415 16.11 -30.57 -19.43
C THR A 415 15.43 -30.45 -18.07
N MET A 416 16.20 -30.15 -17.03
CA MET A 416 15.66 -29.87 -15.70
C MET A 416 15.14 -28.43 -15.62
N ILE A 417 13.91 -28.27 -15.16
CA ILE A 417 13.21 -26.99 -15.07
C ILE A 417 12.66 -26.74 -13.66
N ALA A 418 12.50 -25.47 -13.32
CA ALA A 418 11.71 -25.02 -12.19
C ALA A 418 10.43 -24.36 -12.72
N VAL A 419 9.28 -24.84 -12.26
CA VAL A 419 7.95 -24.39 -12.67
C VAL A 419 7.30 -23.64 -11.52
N LYS A 420 7.24 -22.31 -11.62
CA LYS A 420 6.54 -21.44 -10.66
C LYS A 420 5.07 -21.36 -11.07
N ARG A 421 4.21 -21.97 -10.27
CA ARG A 421 2.75 -22.02 -10.44
C ARG A 421 2.09 -21.05 -9.46
N LEU A 422 1.32 -20.08 -9.96
CA LEU A 422 0.62 -19.13 -9.10
C LEU A 422 -0.56 -19.83 -8.39
N LYS A 423 -0.79 -19.51 -7.12
CA LYS A 423 -1.94 -20.02 -6.34
C LYS A 423 -3.24 -19.37 -6.86
N GLY A 424 -4.40 -20.03 -6.74
CA GLY A 424 -5.75 -19.46 -6.93
C GLY A 424 -6.09 -18.83 -8.31
N ASN A 425 -7.21 -18.09 -8.40
CA ASN A 425 -7.78 -17.61 -9.67
C ASN A 425 -7.32 -16.18 -10.00
N LEU A 426 -6.66 -16.02 -11.16
CA LEU A 426 -6.05 -14.76 -11.62
C LEU A 426 -6.99 -13.53 -11.57
N LYS A 427 -8.27 -13.71 -11.90
CA LYS A 427 -9.26 -12.61 -12.02
C LYS A 427 -9.89 -12.22 -10.70
N LYS A 428 -10.21 -13.22 -9.87
CA LYS A 428 -10.88 -12.99 -8.57
C LYS A 428 -9.95 -12.27 -7.59
N ASP A 429 -8.66 -12.54 -7.68
CA ASP A 429 -7.68 -12.11 -6.68
C ASP A 429 -6.79 -10.94 -7.15
N ARG A 430 -7.09 -10.31 -8.31
CA ARG A 430 -6.32 -9.20 -8.92
C ARG A 430 -4.83 -9.53 -9.20
N ARG A 431 -4.49 -10.80 -9.42
CA ARG A 431 -3.10 -11.30 -9.56
C ARG A 431 -2.56 -11.39 -10.98
N GLU A 432 -3.41 -11.11 -11.96
CA GLU A 432 -3.01 -10.97 -13.37
C GLU A 432 -1.86 -9.94 -13.53
N ALA A 433 -1.85 -8.88 -12.72
CA ALA A 433 -0.84 -7.84 -12.81
C ALA A 433 0.59 -8.30 -12.44
N GLU A 434 0.76 -9.20 -11.48
CA GLU A 434 2.08 -9.74 -11.07
C GLU A 434 2.63 -10.68 -12.13
N PHE A 435 1.79 -11.60 -12.61
CA PHE A 435 2.14 -12.52 -13.70
C PHE A 435 2.53 -11.77 -14.99
N LEU A 436 1.73 -10.76 -15.38
CA LEU A 436 2.03 -9.94 -16.56
C LEU A 436 3.27 -9.06 -16.34
N SER A 437 3.51 -8.55 -15.13
CA SER A 437 4.70 -7.74 -14.83
C SER A 437 5.96 -8.59 -14.93
N GLU A 438 5.98 -9.76 -14.28
CA GLU A 438 7.09 -10.69 -14.33
C GLU A 438 7.34 -11.11 -15.78
N LEU A 439 6.32 -11.54 -16.53
CA LEU A 439 6.44 -11.87 -17.95
C LEU A 439 7.02 -10.73 -18.78
N LYS A 440 6.47 -9.51 -18.66
CA LYS A 440 6.85 -8.36 -19.50
C LYS A 440 8.30 -7.91 -19.26
N VAL A 441 8.73 -7.91 -17.99
CA VAL A 441 10.08 -7.51 -17.61
C VAL A 441 11.07 -8.61 -18.00
N ILE A 442 10.87 -9.84 -17.54
CA ILE A 442 11.86 -10.91 -17.67
C ILE A 442 12.01 -11.44 -19.11
N SER A 443 10.96 -11.35 -19.94
CA SER A 443 11.00 -11.86 -21.32
C SER A 443 11.99 -11.13 -22.22
N ASN A 444 12.34 -9.89 -21.83
CA ASN A 444 13.17 -8.98 -22.63
C ASN A 444 14.53 -8.70 -21.99
N THR A 445 14.81 -9.24 -20.81
CA THR A 445 16.11 -9.09 -20.13
C THR A 445 17.02 -10.28 -20.45
N ARG A 446 18.28 -10.02 -20.79
CA ARG A 446 19.30 -11.05 -20.97
C ARG A 446 20.60 -10.62 -20.31
N HIS A 447 20.94 -11.27 -19.21
CA HIS A 447 22.16 -10.97 -18.46
C HIS A 447 22.69 -12.25 -17.79
N ARG A 448 24.02 -12.39 -17.71
CA ARG A 448 24.69 -13.60 -17.19
C ARG A 448 24.40 -13.88 -15.70
N ASN A 449 23.95 -12.88 -14.96
CA ASN A 449 23.60 -12.95 -13.53
C ASN A 449 22.09 -12.74 -13.26
N LEU A 450 21.24 -12.81 -14.28
CA LEU A 450 19.78 -12.81 -14.11
C LEU A 450 19.20 -14.16 -14.53
N LEU A 451 18.29 -14.70 -13.71
CA LEU A 451 17.63 -15.96 -14.04
C LEU A 451 16.67 -15.77 -15.23
N GLN A 452 17.06 -16.31 -16.37
CA GLN A 452 16.29 -16.17 -17.61
C GLN A 452 15.02 -17.03 -17.59
N LEU A 453 13.89 -16.42 -17.97
CA LEU A 453 12.64 -17.13 -18.23
C LEU A 453 12.78 -17.95 -19.51
N GLN A 454 12.53 -19.26 -19.42
CA GLN A 454 12.53 -20.14 -20.59
C GLN A 454 11.20 -20.12 -21.34
N GLY A 455 10.11 -20.03 -20.59
CA GLY A 455 8.78 -20.00 -21.16
C GLY A 455 7.68 -19.88 -20.13
N TRP A 456 6.45 -19.98 -20.59
CA TRP A 456 5.26 -19.77 -19.77
C TRP A 456 4.09 -20.62 -20.25
N CYS A 457 3.08 -20.73 -19.41
CA CYS A 457 1.81 -21.39 -19.70
C CYS A 457 0.67 -20.61 -19.06
N CYS A 458 -0.41 -20.39 -19.82
CA CYS A 458 -1.65 -19.82 -19.30
C CYS A 458 -2.86 -20.58 -19.90
N GLU A 459 -3.29 -21.66 -19.26
CA GLU A 459 -4.38 -22.53 -19.74
C GLU A 459 -5.30 -22.91 -18.58
N ASN A 460 -6.61 -22.97 -18.82
CA ASN A 460 -7.60 -23.43 -17.81
C ASN A 460 -7.48 -22.73 -16.45
N GLU A 461 -7.29 -21.39 -16.46
CA GLU A 461 -7.08 -20.56 -15.26
C GLU A 461 -5.76 -20.77 -14.51
N GLU A 462 -4.88 -21.64 -15.00
CA GLU A 462 -3.53 -21.85 -14.47
C GLU A 462 -2.55 -20.88 -15.12
N ALA A 463 -1.74 -20.19 -14.31
CA ALA A 463 -0.60 -19.38 -14.77
C ALA A 463 0.71 -19.97 -14.24
N LEU A 464 1.61 -20.30 -15.15
CA LEU A 464 2.91 -20.89 -14.84
C LEU A 464 4.05 -20.20 -15.58
N LEU A 465 5.16 -20.05 -14.88
CA LEU A 465 6.43 -19.54 -15.40
C LEU A 465 7.49 -20.64 -15.29
N VAL A 466 8.31 -20.79 -16.33
CA VAL A 466 9.29 -21.88 -16.48
C VAL A 466 10.70 -21.30 -16.53
N TYR A 467 11.56 -21.78 -15.64
CA TYR A 467 12.97 -21.37 -15.53
C TYR A 467 13.89 -22.58 -15.58
N ASN A 468 15.18 -22.33 -15.82
CA ASN A 468 16.23 -23.32 -15.55
C ASN A 468 16.22 -23.72 -14.07
N TYR A 469 16.34 -25.01 -13.79
CA TYR A 469 16.54 -25.50 -12.42
C TYR A 469 17.96 -25.24 -11.94
N MET A 470 18.12 -24.57 -10.80
CA MET A 470 19.41 -24.28 -10.18
C MET A 470 19.68 -25.27 -9.05
N SER A 471 20.61 -26.22 -9.27
CA SER A 471 20.78 -27.37 -8.37
C SER A 471 21.34 -27.01 -7.00
N LYS A 472 22.13 -25.93 -6.91
CA LYS A 472 22.71 -25.41 -5.66
C LYS A 472 21.70 -24.60 -4.84
N GLY A 473 20.54 -24.25 -5.39
CA GLY A 473 19.51 -23.50 -4.66
C GLY A 473 19.92 -22.05 -4.39
N SER A 474 19.38 -21.49 -3.31
CA SER A 474 19.49 -20.08 -2.93
C SER A 474 20.67 -19.80 -2.01
N LEU A 475 21.13 -18.55 -2.00
CA LEU A 475 22.31 -18.10 -1.26
C LEU A 475 22.12 -18.13 0.26
N ASP A 476 20.92 -17.85 0.76
CA ASP A 476 20.57 -17.91 2.20
C ASP A 476 20.89 -19.27 2.84
N ARG A 477 20.69 -20.37 2.10
CA ARG A 477 21.09 -21.74 2.49
C ARG A 477 22.56 -21.83 2.89
N TYR A 478 23.42 -21.09 2.20
CA TYR A 478 24.86 -21.10 2.39
C TYR A 478 25.35 -20.09 3.44
N LEU A 479 24.60 -19.02 3.67
CA LEU A 479 24.96 -17.98 4.64
C LEU A 479 24.53 -18.35 6.06
N TYR A 480 23.31 -18.86 6.23
CA TYR A 480 22.73 -19.16 7.54
C TYR A 480 21.81 -20.38 7.57
N GLY A 481 21.71 -21.13 6.47
CA GLY A 481 20.96 -22.39 6.39
C GLY A 481 21.81 -23.65 6.58
N SER A 482 21.40 -24.75 5.93
CA SER A 482 21.99 -26.08 6.10
C SER A 482 23.42 -26.23 5.58
N GLU A 483 23.87 -25.35 4.69
CA GLU A 483 25.22 -25.37 4.10
C GLU A 483 26.09 -24.24 4.67
N ARG A 484 25.75 -23.74 5.86
CA ARG A 484 26.42 -22.60 6.48
C ARG A 484 27.93 -22.79 6.54
N GLY A 485 28.66 -21.76 6.10
CA GLY A 485 30.12 -21.71 6.20
C GLY A 485 30.87 -22.42 5.08
N THR A 486 30.18 -23.00 4.09
CA THR A 486 30.81 -23.70 2.96
C THR A 486 31.32 -22.75 1.86
N LEU A 487 30.83 -21.51 1.79
CA LEU A 487 31.28 -20.52 0.81
C LEU A 487 32.55 -19.80 1.26
N ALA A 488 33.62 -19.99 0.48
CA ALA A 488 34.88 -19.25 0.61
C ALA A 488 34.72 -17.75 0.31
N ARG A 489 35.64 -16.94 0.84
CA ARG A 489 35.67 -15.47 0.69
C ARG A 489 35.59 -15.02 -0.77
N ASP A 490 36.45 -15.55 -1.64
CA ASP A 490 36.48 -15.13 -3.05
C ASP A 490 35.18 -15.48 -3.79
N THR A 491 34.52 -16.59 -3.40
CA THR A 491 33.20 -16.95 -3.95
C THR A 491 32.12 -15.99 -3.49
N ARG A 492 32.12 -15.60 -2.20
CA ARG A 492 31.20 -14.60 -1.65
C ARG A 492 31.35 -13.24 -2.35
N LEU A 493 32.57 -12.82 -2.64
CA LEU A 493 32.82 -11.58 -3.38
C LEU A 493 32.29 -11.66 -4.83
N ARG A 494 32.60 -12.75 -5.56
CA ARG A 494 32.08 -12.98 -6.92
C ARG A 494 30.55 -13.00 -6.97
N ILE A 495 29.90 -13.52 -5.94
CA ILE A 495 28.44 -13.50 -5.82
C ILE A 495 27.93 -12.05 -5.75
N LEU A 496 28.54 -11.19 -4.92
CA LEU A 496 28.18 -9.77 -4.82
C LEU A 496 28.44 -9.02 -6.13
N GLU A 497 29.57 -9.25 -6.78
CA GLU A 497 29.88 -8.68 -8.10
C GLU A 497 28.81 -9.06 -9.13
N GLY A 498 28.39 -10.33 -9.15
CA GLY A 498 27.36 -10.80 -10.06
C GLY A 498 25.98 -10.16 -9.81
N VAL A 499 25.58 -10.03 -8.54
CA VAL A 499 24.31 -9.35 -8.19
C VAL A 499 24.38 -7.85 -8.51
N ALA A 500 25.51 -7.19 -8.22
CA ALA A 500 25.71 -5.79 -8.55
C ALA A 500 25.63 -5.54 -10.06
N SER A 501 26.28 -6.41 -10.84
CA SER A 501 26.25 -6.38 -12.31
C SER A 501 24.83 -6.57 -12.86
N ALA A 502 24.05 -7.50 -12.28
CA ALA A 502 22.64 -7.68 -12.62
C ALA A 502 21.79 -6.43 -12.35
N LEU A 503 21.91 -5.82 -11.17
CA LEU A 503 21.15 -4.61 -10.84
C LEU A 503 21.57 -3.40 -11.68
N GLN A 504 22.86 -3.25 -11.97
CA GLN A 504 23.36 -2.21 -12.89
C GLN A 504 22.72 -2.35 -14.29
N TYR A 505 22.61 -3.58 -14.79
CA TYR A 505 21.95 -3.87 -16.05
C TYR A 505 20.46 -3.50 -16.02
N LEU A 506 19.74 -3.84 -14.94
CA LEU A 506 18.33 -3.48 -14.78
C LEU A 506 18.11 -1.97 -14.68
N HIS A 507 18.96 -1.26 -13.94
CA HIS A 507 18.80 0.19 -13.69
C HIS A 507 19.17 1.05 -14.89
N SER A 508 20.15 0.64 -15.71
CA SER A 508 20.74 1.49 -16.74
C SER A 508 21.07 0.81 -18.07
N GLY A 509 21.03 -0.52 -18.15
CA GLY A 509 21.44 -1.29 -19.32
C GLY A 509 20.34 -1.50 -20.38
N LEU A 510 19.08 -1.19 -20.05
CA LEU A 510 17.90 -1.51 -20.86
C LEU A 510 17.27 -0.30 -21.57
N GLY A 511 17.82 0.91 -21.39
CA GLY A 511 17.25 2.17 -21.90
C GLY A 511 16.13 2.76 -21.02
N ASP A 512 15.32 1.90 -20.39
CA ASP A 512 14.41 2.24 -19.29
C ASP A 512 14.92 1.63 -17.98
N CYS A 513 14.61 2.28 -16.85
CA CYS A 513 14.98 1.77 -15.52
C CYS A 513 14.00 0.68 -15.08
N VAL A 514 14.51 -0.51 -14.76
CA VAL A 514 13.73 -1.60 -14.17
C VAL A 514 14.11 -1.74 -12.69
N LEU A 515 13.14 -1.55 -11.80
CA LEU A 515 13.32 -1.79 -10.37
C LEU A 515 13.02 -3.24 -10.02
N HIS A 516 13.89 -3.89 -9.28
CA HIS A 516 13.72 -5.28 -8.82
C HIS A 516 12.77 -5.37 -7.61
N ARG A 517 12.98 -4.50 -6.61
CA ARG A 517 12.16 -4.30 -5.39
C ARG A 517 12.19 -5.41 -4.34
N ASP A 518 12.79 -6.56 -4.62
CA ASP A 518 12.95 -7.65 -3.65
C ASP A 518 14.35 -8.29 -3.67
N VAL A 519 15.39 -7.47 -3.57
CA VAL A 519 16.79 -7.94 -3.49
C VAL A 519 17.06 -8.51 -2.10
N LYS A 520 17.28 -9.83 -2.00
CA LYS A 520 17.57 -10.56 -0.76
C LYS A 520 18.30 -11.87 -1.05
N ALA A 521 18.94 -12.48 -0.04
CA ALA A 521 19.70 -13.71 -0.22
C ALA A 521 18.84 -14.89 -0.76
N ALA A 522 17.58 -14.99 -0.33
CA ALA A 522 16.64 -15.99 -0.83
C ALA A 522 16.29 -15.85 -2.33
N ASN A 523 16.50 -14.67 -2.92
CA ASN A 523 16.26 -14.40 -4.35
C ASN A 523 17.55 -14.44 -5.19
N VAL A 524 18.67 -14.91 -4.62
CA VAL A 524 19.92 -15.14 -5.34
C VAL A 524 20.15 -16.63 -5.43
N LEU A 525 19.93 -17.21 -6.61
CA LEU A 525 20.23 -18.62 -6.87
C LEU A 525 21.70 -18.79 -7.29
N LEU A 526 22.23 -19.99 -7.05
CA LEU A 526 23.59 -20.33 -7.43
C LEU A 526 23.59 -21.40 -8.53
N THR A 527 24.42 -21.18 -9.54
CA THR A 527 24.72 -22.22 -10.54
C THR A 527 25.63 -23.30 -9.95
N ASP A 528 25.86 -24.39 -10.69
CA ASP A 528 26.77 -25.46 -10.27
C ASP A 528 28.21 -24.95 -9.99
N ASP A 529 28.62 -23.87 -10.66
CA ASP A 529 29.90 -23.18 -10.50
C ASP A 529 29.87 -22.03 -9.46
N PHE A 530 28.82 -21.96 -8.63
CA PHE A 530 28.59 -20.92 -7.64
C PHE A 530 28.56 -19.49 -8.22
N GLN A 531 28.06 -19.34 -9.45
CA GLN A 531 27.76 -18.01 -10.01
C GLN A 531 26.38 -17.57 -9.54
N SER A 532 26.23 -16.28 -9.21
CA SER A 532 24.97 -15.72 -8.73
C SER A 532 23.99 -15.42 -9.88
N MET A 533 22.73 -15.80 -9.65
CA MET A 533 21.60 -15.57 -10.54
C MET A 533 20.49 -14.90 -9.74
N LEU A 534 20.31 -13.59 -9.90
CA LEU A 534 19.19 -12.86 -9.29
C LEU A 534 17.89 -13.28 -9.97
N CYS A 535 16.90 -13.64 -9.16
CA CYS A 535 15.61 -14.15 -9.62
C CYS A 535 14.43 -13.43 -8.95
N ASP A 536 13.22 -13.81 -9.35
CA ASP A 536 11.94 -13.35 -8.81
C ASP A 536 11.59 -11.88 -9.08
N PHE A 537 11.00 -11.65 -10.25
CA PHE A 537 10.60 -10.32 -10.73
C PHE A 537 9.11 -10.03 -10.46
N GLY A 538 8.48 -10.78 -9.55
CA GLY A 538 7.03 -10.64 -9.26
C GLY A 538 6.65 -9.24 -8.77
N LEU A 539 7.58 -8.52 -8.14
CA LEU A 539 7.42 -7.13 -7.72
C LEU A 539 8.05 -6.11 -8.68
N ALA A 540 8.76 -6.58 -9.72
CA ALA A 540 9.54 -5.71 -10.59
C ALA A 540 8.66 -4.78 -11.41
N ARG A 541 9.14 -3.57 -11.66
CA ARG A 541 8.40 -2.52 -12.38
C ARG A 541 9.32 -1.74 -13.31
N LEU A 542 8.81 -1.38 -14.48
CA LEU A 542 9.48 -0.50 -15.44
C LEU A 542 9.12 0.95 -15.15
N ILE A 543 10.12 1.80 -15.01
CA ILE A 543 9.98 3.25 -14.79
C ILE A 543 10.60 3.96 -15.99
N SER A 544 9.77 4.68 -16.75
CA SER A 544 10.25 5.56 -17.81
C SER A 544 10.94 6.78 -17.19
N HIS A 545 12.10 7.17 -17.72
CA HIS A 545 12.90 8.31 -17.24
C HIS A 545 12.15 9.66 -17.19
N SER A 546 10.97 9.79 -17.81
CA SER A 546 10.11 10.98 -17.79
C SER A 546 9.10 11.04 -16.63
N GLN A 547 8.97 10.00 -15.79
CA GLN A 547 7.95 9.89 -14.74
C GLN A 547 8.50 9.52 -13.35
N ALA A 548 9.83 9.57 -13.15
CA ALA A 548 10.51 9.07 -11.95
C ALA A 548 10.04 9.73 -10.63
N ASP A 549 9.54 10.97 -10.68
CA ASP A 549 9.19 11.73 -9.46
C ASP A 549 7.73 11.56 -8.98
N ALA A 550 6.87 10.86 -9.75
CA ALA A 550 5.41 11.00 -9.64
C ALA A 550 4.61 9.72 -9.31
N ILE A 551 5.24 8.57 -9.06
CA ILE A 551 4.51 7.31 -8.83
C ILE A 551 4.61 6.87 -7.37
N THR A 552 3.59 7.20 -6.57
CA THR A 552 3.34 6.53 -5.29
C THR A 552 2.90 5.09 -5.59
N MET A 553 3.64 4.11 -5.08
CA MET A 553 3.35 2.68 -5.30
C MET A 553 3.03 2.00 -3.97
N THR A 554 2.28 0.90 -3.99
CA THR A 554 2.05 0.06 -2.82
C THR A 554 3.41 -0.35 -2.23
N ALA A 555 3.65 -0.04 -0.95
CA ALA A 555 4.80 -0.51 -0.21
C ALA A 555 4.79 -2.05 -0.19
N ALA A 556 5.67 -2.65 -0.98
CA ALA A 556 5.81 -4.10 -1.13
C ALA A 556 7.30 -4.44 -1.21
N GLY A 557 7.72 -5.51 -0.54
CA GLY A 557 9.12 -5.91 -0.41
C GLY A 557 9.35 -6.70 0.88
N THR A 558 10.52 -7.30 1.03
CA THR A 558 10.83 -8.11 2.23
C THR A 558 11.33 -7.25 3.39
N THR A 559 10.62 -7.34 4.51
CA THR A 559 10.98 -6.79 5.82
C THR A 559 12.47 -7.04 6.13
N GLY A 560 13.23 -5.98 6.40
CA GLY A 560 14.71 -6.02 6.59
C GLY A 560 15.50 -5.46 5.40
N TYR A 561 14.94 -5.52 4.20
CA TYR A 561 15.56 -5.06 2.95
C TYR A 561 14.89 -3.81 2.37
N ILE A 562 13.72 -3.42 2.91
CA ILE A 562 13.01 -2.23 2.45
C ILE A 562 13.76 -0.97 2.90
N ALA A 563 14.08 -0.12 1.92
CA ALA A 563 14.74 1.15 2.16
C ALA A 563 13.82 2.08 3.00
N PRO A 564 14.39 2.90 3.89
CA PRO A 564 13.60 3.70 4.82
C PRO A 564 12.65 4.69 4.15
N GLU A 565 13.07 5.36 3.08
CA GLU A 565 12.25 6.30 2.31
C GLU A 565 11.05 5.63 1.63
N VAL A 566 11.16 4.35 1.28
CA VAL A 566 10.06 3.58 0.71
C VAL A 566 8.96 3.38 1.76
N VAL A 567 9.34 3.15 3.02
CA VAL A 567 8.40 2.99 4.12
C VAL A 567 7.66 4.29 4.43
N PHE A 568 8.37 5.43 4.42
CA PHE A 568 7.78 6.72 4.76
C PHE A 568 6.96 7.35 3.63
N SER A 569 7.42 7.24 2.39
CA SER A 569 6.85 8.01 1.26
C SER A 569 6.09 7.17 0.26
N GLY A 570 6.23 5.83 0.30
CA GLY A 570 5.71 4.93 -0.74
C GLY A 570 6.35 5.12 -2.12
N LYS A 571 7.44 5.90 -2.21
CA LYS A 571 8.18 6.15 -3.46
C LYS A 571 9.32 5.15 -3.60
N PHE A 572 9.36 4.46 -4.74
CA PHE A 572 10.46 3.58 -5.11
C PHE A 572 11.34 4.24 -6.17
N SER A 573 12.65 4.09 -6.02
CA SER A 573 13.66 4.47 -7.01
C SER A 573 14.71 3.36 -7.15
N ASP A 574 15.64 3.50 -8.08
CA ASP A 574 16.82 2.64 -8.20
C ASP A 574 17.62 2.59 -6.88
N LYS A 575 17.61 3.68 -6.11
CA LYS A 575 18.24 3.78 -4.78
C LYS A 575 17.63 2.83 -3.74
N ALA A 576 16.38 2.42 -3.90
CA ALA A 576 15.77 1.43 -3.02
C ALA A 576 16.38 0.03 -3.24
N ASP A 577 16.64 -0.34 -4.50
CA ASP A 577 17.36 -1.58 -4.82
C ASP A 577 18.82 -1.52 -4.36
N VAL A 578 19.46 -0.34 -4.42
CA VAL A 578 20.81 -0.14 -3.87
C VAL A 578 20.83 -0.42 -2.37
N TYR A 579 19.81 0.03 -1.62
CA TYR A 579 19.70 -0.29 -0.20
C TYR A 579 19.56 -1.79 0.04
N GLY A 580 18.67 -2.46 -0.70
CA GLY A 580 18.51 -3.92 -0.63
C GLY A 580 19.81 -4.68 -0.94
N PHE A 581 20.58 -4.21 -1.93
CA PHE A 581 21.93 -4.72 -2.20
C PHE A 581 22.89 -4.51 -1.03
N GLY A 582 22.86 -3.33 -0.39
CA GLY A 582 23.66 -3.05 0.81
C GLY A 582 23.38 -4.05 1.93
N VAL A 583 22.10 -4.32 2.23
CA VAL A 583 21.70 -5.32 3.23
C VAL A 583 22.19 -6.71 2.84
N LEU A 584 22.00 -7.13 1.59
CA LEU A 584 22.51 -8.40 1.07
C LEU A 584 24.04 -8.51 1.21
N ALA A 585 24.78 -7.44 0.93
CA ALA A 585 26.23 -7.42 1.08
C ALA A 585 26.66 -7.62 2.54
N LEU A 586 25.92 -7.04 3.50
CA LEU A 586 26.16 -7.29 4.92
C LEU A 586 25.85 -8.74 5.31
N GLU A 587 24.78 -9.35 4.77
CA GLU A 587 24.48 -10.77 5.03
C GLU A 587 25.59 -11.68 4.49
N VAL A 588 26.05 -11.42 3.27
CA VAL A 588 27.12 -12.17 2.63
C VAL A 588 28.42 -12.04 3.43
N ALA A 589 28.74 -10.85 3.93
CA ALA A 589 29.93 -10.61 4.72
C ALA A 589 29.85 -11.27 6.12
N SER A 590 28.68 -11.23 6.77
CA SER A 590 28.52 -11.63 8.17
C SER A 590 28.05 -13.07 8.38
N GLY A 591 27.44 -13.70 7.37
CA GLY A 591 26.78 -15.00 7.51
C GLY A 591 25.61 -14.95 8.50
N ARG A 592 24.94 -13.79 8.60
CA ARG A 592 23.78 -13.55 9.48
C ARG A 592 22.58 -13.07 8.65
N PRO A 593 21.34 -13.41 9.03
CA PRO A 593 20.15 -12.89 8.37
C PRO A 593 19.98 -11.39 8.65
N ALA A 594 19.30 -10.67 7.77
CA ALA A 594 18.98 -9.25 7.96
C ALA A 594 18.22 -8.96 9.27
N ILE A 595 17.39 -9.91 9.73
CA ILE A 595 16.67 -9.90 11.01
C ILE A 595 16.90 -11.24 11.70
N ASP A 596 17.56 -11.24 12.86
CA ASP A 596 17.75 -12.45 13.67
C ASP A 596 16.67 -12.55 14.75
N ARG A 597 15.70 -13.47 14.57
CA ARG A 597 14.59 -13.70 15.51
C ARG A 597 14.90 -14.77 16.57
N TYR A 598 16.05 -15.44 16.49
CA TYR A 598 16.33 -16.65 17.28
C TYR A 598 17.37 -16.47 18.40
N GLN A 599 18.04 -15.32 18.51
CA GLN A 599 18.87 -15.02 19.67
C GLN A 599 17.99 -14.58 20.86
N LEU A 600 17.64 -15.58 21.67
CA LEU A 600 17.07 -15.45 23.01
C LEU A 600 17.97 -14.55 23.88
N ASN A 601 17.68 -13.25 23.93
CA ASN A 601 17.83 -12.30 25.04
C ASN A 601 17.97 -10.87 24.48
N LEU A 602 16.89 -10.08 24.63
CA LEU A 602 16.81 -8.62 24.47
C LEU A 602 17.04 -8.08 23.05
N ASP A 603 15.98 -7.49 22.48
CA ASP A 603 15.93 -6.68 21.27
C ASP A 603 16.27 -7.41 19.94
N GLU A 604 15.38 -7.36 18.95
CA GLU A 604 15.66 -7.86 17.60
C GLU A 604 16.93 -7.19 17.03
N VAL A 605 18.08 -7.87 17.06
CA VAL A 605 19.34 -7.30 16.55
C VAL A 605 19.27 -7.25 15.02
N ARG A 606 19.04 -6.06 14.48
CA ARG A 606 19.07 -5.81 13.04
C ARG A 606 20.49 -5.72 12.52
N LEU A 607 20.72 -6.37 11.38
CA LEU A 607 22.06 -6.51 10.83
C LEU A 607 22.73 -5.16 10.53
N VAL A 608 22.01 -4.24 9.88
CA VAL A 608 22.55 -2.92 9.50
C VAL A 608 22.99 -2.12 10.72
N GLU A 609 22.15 -2.09 11.77
CA GLU A 609 22.44 -1.36 13.01
C GLU A 609 23.62 -1.97 13.77
N TRP A 610 23.67 -3.30 13.86
CA TRP A 610 24.79 -4.00 14.48
C TRP A 610 26.13 -3.70 13.79
N VAL A 611 26.17 -3.79 12.45
CA VAL A 611 27.39 -3.45 11.69
C VAL A 611 27.73 -1.96 11.83
N TRP A 612 26.73 -1.07 11.86
CA TRP A 612 26.97 0.36 12.09
C TRP A 612 27.59 0.64 13.47
N ASN A 613 27.12 -0.03 14.52
CA ASN A 613 27.69 0.10 15.87
C ASN A 613 29.14 -0.42 15.94
N LEU A 614 29.47 -1.47 15.19
CA LEU A 614 30.85 -1.93 15.03
C LEU A 614 31.71 -0.90 14.29
N HIS A 615 31.18 -0.25 13.24
CA HIS A 615 31.85 0.88 12.58
C HIS A 615 32.13 2.04 13.56
N LEU A 616 31.13 2.47 14.33
CA LEU A 616 31.29 3.53 15.34
C LEU A 616 32.34 3.19 16.40
N SER A 617 32.47 1.90 16.74
CA SER A 617 33.43 1.40 17.71
C SER A 617 34.81 1.10 17.10
N ASN A 618 35.03 1.40 15.81
CA ASN A 618 36.24 1.07 15.06
C ASN A 618 36.58 -0.44 15.06
N LYS A 619 35.53 -1.26 15.04
CA LYS A 619 35.54 -2.74 15.09
C LYS A 619 34.87 -3.36 13.87
N LEU A 620 34.80 -2.64 12.76
CA LEU A 620 34.02 -3.04 11.57
C LEU A 620 34.34 -4.47 11.08
N ILE A 621 35.61 -4.88 11.15
CA ILE A 621 36.03 -6.23 10.74
C ILE A 621 35.41 -7.37 11.57
N GLU A 622 34.99 -7.09 12.82
CA GLU A 622 34.29 -8.07 13.67
C GLU A 622 32.93 -8.47 13.08
N ALA A 623 32.39 -7.69 12.13
CA ALA A 623 31.17 -8.00 11.41
C ALA A 623 31.31 -9.23 10.49
N LEU A 624 32.52 -9.57 10.06
CA LEU A 624 32.74 -10.69 9.17
C LEU A 624 32.36 -12.02 9.82
N ASP A 625 31.85 -12.93 9.00
CA ASP A 625 31.63 -14.32 9.40
C ASP A 625 32.92 -14.91 9.98
N SER A 626 32.78 -15.62 11.10
CA SER A 626 33.90 -16.31 11.73
C SER A 626 34.69 -17.19 10.77
N CYS A 627 34.03 -17.87 9.82
CA CYS A 627 34.73 -18.70 8.83
C CYS A 627 35.53 -17.89 7.81
N MET A 628 35.20 -16.61 7.62
CA MET A 628 35.93 -15.69 6.75
C MET A 628 37.11 -15.02 7.46
N ARG A 629 37.09 -14.96 8.80
CA ARG A 629 38.16 -14.35 9.61
C ARG A 629 39.34 -15.29 9.86
N LEU A 630 39.13 -16.61 9.75
CA LEU A 630 40.22 -17.58 9.86
C LEU A 630 41.21 -17.40 8.69
N ASP A 631 42.51 -17.35 9.02
CA ASP A 631 43.62 -17.21 8.06
C ASP A 631 43.44 -16.05 7.07
N ILE A 632 42.88 -14.92 7.54
CA ILE A 632 42.75 -13.72 6.72
C ILE A 632 44.10 -13.01 6.58
N SER A 633 44.55 -12.82 5.33
CA SER A 633 45.70 -11.95 5.05
C SER A 633 45.33 -10.48 5.21
N THR A 634 46.30 -9.61 5.47
CA THR A 634 46.07 -8.16 5.59
C THR A 634 45.39 -7.58 4.35
N ALA A 635 45.74 -8.03 3.15
CA ALA A 635 45.12 -7.56 1.91
C ALA A 635 43.63 -7.95 1.82
N GLN A 636 43.29 -9.18 2.21
CA GLN A 636 41.90 -9.64 2.24
C GLN A 636 41.11 -8.96 3.35
N GLU A 637 41.74 -8.67 4.49
CA GLU A 637 41.12 -7.91 5.57
C GLU A 637 40.71 -6.51 5.09
N GLU A 638 41.62 -5.79 4.43
CA GLU A 638 41.35 -4.46 3.88
C GLU A 638 40.30 -4.50 2.77
N GLN A 639 40.33 -5.51 1.90
CA GLN A 639 39.31 -5.71 0.88
C GLN A 639 37.91 -5.85 1.50
N TRP A 640 37.76 -6.71 2.52
CA TRP A 640 36.47 -6.94 3.15
C TRP A 640 36.01 -5.80 4.07
N LYS A 641 36.94 -5.05 4.69
CA LYS A 641 36.61 -3.74 5.30
C LYS A 641 36.03 -2.80 4.25
N GLY A 642 36.62 -2.77 3.06
CA GLY A 642 36.11 -2.01 1.92
C GLY A 642 34.68 -2.43 1.52
N VAL A 643 34.43 -3.73 1.39
CA VAL A 643 33.09 -4.26 1.08
C VAL A 643 32.07 -3.88 2.15
N LEU A 644 32.41 -4.03 3.44
CA LEU A 644 31.53 -3.63 4.55
C LEU A 644 31.24 -2.12 4.54
N HIS A 645 32.26 -1.31 4.25
CA HIS A 645 32.13 0.14 4.14
C HIS A 645 31.22 0.54 2.97
N LEU A 646 31.42 -0.06 1.80
CA LEU A 646 30.55 0.11 0.63
C LEU A 646 29.10 -0.31 0.92
N ALA A 647 28.92 -1.44 1.61
CA ALA A 647 27.60 -1.93 1.99
C ALA A 647 26.87 -0.93 2.91
N LEU A 648 27.58 -0.35 3.89
CA LEU A 648 27.03 0.70 4.75
C LEU A 648 26.69 1.98 3.95
N MET A 649 27.51 2.38 2.97
CA MET A 649 27.18 3.49 2.06
C MET A 649 25.91 3.21 1.25
N CYS A 650 25.72 1.97 0.80
CA CYS A 650 24.48 1.55 0.13
C CYS A 650 23.28 1.58 1.08
N CYS A 651 23.48 1.28 2.37
CA CYS A 651 22.45 1.33 3.41
C CYS A 651 22.19 2.74 3.98
N ASN A 652 22.71 3.81 3.36
CA ASN A 652 22.53 5.17 3.86
C ASN A 652 21.03 5.53 3.96
N PRO A 653 20.54 6.13 5.07
CA PRO A 653 19.13 6.50 5.21
C PRO A 653 18.64 7.47 4.13
N SER A 654 19.53 8.35 3.63
CA SER A 654 19.24 9.25 2.52
C SER A 654 19.50 8.57 1.19
N ALA A 655 18.46 8.36 0.39
CA ALA A 655 18.53 7.74 -0.94
C ALA A 655 19.53 8.45 -1.87
N GLU A 656 19.56 9.78 -1.85
CA GLU A 656 20.45 10.61 -2.70
C GLU A 656 21.93 10.44 -2.34
N SER A 657 22.22 10.03 -1.10
CA SER A 657 23.58 9.83 -0.62
C SER A 657 24.11 8.41 -0.86
N ARG A 658 23.28 7.50 -1.37
CA ARG A 658 23.72 6.15 -1.78
C ARG A 658 24.45 6.23 -3.12
N PRO A 659 25.47 5.40 -3.37
CA PRO A 659 26.04 5.26 -4.71
C PRO A 659 24.99 4.73 -5.70
N ASN A 660 25.23 4.87 -7.00
CA ASN A 660 24.48 4.11 -8.01
C ASN A 660 25.16 2.76 -8.25
N MET A 661 24.43 1.80 -8.85
CA MET A 661 24.97 0.45 -9.04
C MET A 661 26.21 0.40 -9.95
N ARG A 662 26.42 1.37 -10.84
CA ARG A 662 27.66 1.48 -11.63
C ARG A 662 28.86 1.76 -10.73
N GLN A 663 28.73 2.69 -9.80
CA GLN A 663 29.79 3.01 -8.83
C GLN A 663 30.03 1.83 -7.86
N VAL A 664 28.97 1.12 -7.48
CA VAL A 664 29.08 -0.12 -6.67
C VAL A 664 29.90 -1.17 -7.41
N CYS A 665 29.57 -1.47 -8.67
CA CYS A 665 30.34 -2.43 -9.50
C CYS A 665 31.81 -2.02 -9.61
N GLN A 666 32.10 -0.76 -9.93
CA GLN A 666 33.48 -0.26 -10.02
C GLN A 666 34.26 -0.45 -8.72
N THR A 667 33.61 -0.21 -7.57
CA THR A 667 34.24 -0.35 -6.26
C THR A 667 34.53 -1.81 -5.93
N LEU A 668 33.62 -2.74 -6.28
CA LEU A 668 33.86 -4.19 -6.11
C LEU A 668 34.96 -4.71 -7.03
N ASP A 669 35.06 -4.17 -8.26
CA ASP A 669 36.12 -4.49 -9.23
C ASP A 669 37.51 -3.91 -8.83
N GLY A 670 37.62 -3.24 -7.68
CA GLY A 670 38.87 -2.73 -7.11
C GLY A 670 39.15 -1.23 -7.35
N ASP A 671 38.21 -0.49 -7.95
CA ASP A 671 38.29 0.96 -8.05
C ASP A 671 37.87 1.62 -6.72
N ASN A 672 38.85 1.80 -5.82
CA ASN A 672 38.63 2.18 -4.43
C ASN A 672 38.19 3.65 -4.21
N VAL A 673 37.58 4.31 -5.19
CA VAL A 673 37.18 5.73 -5.10
C VAL A 673 36.16 5.96 -3.99
N LEU A 674 35.15 5.09 -3.86
CA LEU A 674 34.15 5.20 -2.78
C LEU A 674 34.73 4.87 -1.40
N LEU A 675 35.67 3.92 -1.34
CA LEU A 675 36.31 3.48 -0.09
C LEU A 675 37.18 4.57 0.56
N ARG A 676 37.56 5.60 -0.20
CA ARG A 676 38.29 6.77 0.33
C ARG A 676 37.38 7.79 1.02
N GLN A 677 36.06 7.68 0.86
CA GLN A 677 35.13 8.59 1.52
C GLN A 677 34.94 8.15 2.99
N PRO A 678 35.09 9.04 3.97
CA PRO A 678 34.85 8.67 5.36
C PRO A 678 33.36 8.45 5.60
N LEU A 679 32.99 7.32 6.21
CA LEU A 679 31.65 7.13 6.75
C LEU A 679 31.44 8.04 7.97
N PRO A 680 30.24 8.62 8.13
CA PRO A 680 29.93 9.42 9.32
C PRO A 680 30.13 8.63 10.62
N ARG A 681 30.54 9.33 11.69
CA ARG A 681 30.68 8.76 13.04
C ARG A 681 29.51 9.11 13.97
N SER A 682 28.36 9.48 13.40
CA SER A 682 27.16 9.85 14.16
C SER A 682 26.12 8.73 14.12
N LYS A 683 25.43 8.50 15.24
CA LYS A 683 24.25 7.63 15.29
C LYS A 683 23.07 8.18 14.50
N ALA A 684 23.00 9.50 14.28
CA ALA A 684 21.96 10.14 13.47
C ALA A 684 22.01 9.73 11.97
N TRP A 685 23.10 9.11 11.52
CA TRP A 685 23.23 8.57 10.17
C TRP A 685 22.80 7.10 10.07
N ALA A 686 22.55 6.42 11.20
CA ALA A 686 22.01 5.07 11.16
C ALA A 686 20.53 5.11 10.75
N PRO A 687 20.03 4.11 10.02
CA PRO A 687 18.59 3.95 9.84
C PRO A 687 17.91 3.79 11.22
N PRO A 688 16.83 4.53 11.53
CA PRO A 688 16.16 4.45 12.82
C PRO A 688 15.71 3.03 13.21
N PRO A 689 15.59 2.75 14.52
CA PRO A 689 15.19 1.44 15.02
C PRO A 689 13.75 1.05 14.61
N PRO A 690 13.42 -0.26 14.60
CA PRO A 690 12.12 -0.82 14.22
C PRO A 690 10.90 -0.08 14.72
N ASN A 691 10.90 0.24 16.01
CA ASN A 691 9.70 0.65 16.71
C ASN A 691 9.25 2.06 16.32
N GLU A 692 10.13 2.83 15.66
CA GLU A 692 9.83 4.14 15.09
C GLU A 692 9.52 4.09 13.59
N MET A 693 9.91 3.01 12.91
CA MET A 693 10.02 2.97 11.44
C MET A 693 9.22 1.89 10.75
N TRP A 694 8.92 0.78 11.41
CA TRP A 694 8.23 -0.35 10.80
C TRP A 694 6.83 -0.44 11.37
N PRO A 695 5.85 0.02 10.60
CA PRO A 695 4.52 -0.49 10.78
C PRO A 695 4.55 -2.02 10.67
N SER A 696 3.70 -2.73 11.39
CA SER A 696 3.55 -4.18 11.27
C SER A 696 3.42 -4.57 9.80
N ALA A 697 4.50 -5.09 9.21
CA ALA A 697 4.44 -5.66 7.88
C ALA A 697 3.45 -6.82 7.98
N SER A 698 2.32 -6.74 7.25
CA SER A 698 1.63 -7.96 6.88
C SER A 698 2.66 -8.85 6.19
N GLU A 699 2.80 -10.10 6.64
CA GLU A 699 3.46 -11.13 5.85
C GLU A 699 2.70 -11.26 4.52
N SER A 700 3.04 -10.42 3.55
CA SER A 700 2.28 -10.30 2.32
C SER A 700 3.17 -10.06 1.12
N SER A 701 4.34 -10.72 1.04
CA SER A 701 5.12 -10.87 -0.21
C SER A 701 6.24 -11.91 -0.10
N ASN A 702 6.03 -13.04 0.57
CA ASN A 702 6.90 -14.19 0.31
C ASN A 702 6.45 -14.80 -1.02
N SER A 703 7.09 -14.40 -2.12
CA SER A 703 7.13 -15.23 -3.32
C SER A 703 7.72 -16.59 -2.97
N ALA A 704 7.24 -17.65 -3.61
CA ALA A 704 7.86 -18.95 -3.42
C ALA A 704 9.28 -18.91 -4.00
N CYS A 705 10.28 -19.20 -3.16
CA CYS A 705 11.66 -19.29 -3.65
C CYS A 705 11.75 -20.36 -4.74
N LEU A 706 12.48 -20.07 -5.81
CA LEU A 706 12.77 -21.04 -6.87
C LEU A 706 13.82 -22.10 -6.45
N ALA A 707 14.34 -22.01 -5.22
CA ALA A 707 15.31 -22.94 -4.64
C ALA A 707 14.63 -24.07 -3.86
N PRO A 708 15.24 -25.27 -3.79
CA PRO A 708 14.74 -26.42 -3.02
C PRO A 708 14.47 -26.13 -1.53
N SER A 709 13.21 -26.29 -1.12
CA SER A 709 12.72 -26.31 0.25
C SER A 709 13.03 -27.65 0.88
N GLN A 710 13.58 -27.63 2.09
CA GLN A 710 13.65 -28.80 2.96
C GLN A 710 12.92 -28.51 4.26
#